data_AF-A0A7S4IGE2-F1
#
_entry.id   AF-A0A7S4IGE2-F1
#
_cell.length_a   1.000
_cell.length_b   1.000
_cell.length_c   1.000
_cell.angle_alpha   90.00
_cell.angle_beta   90.00
_cell.angle_gamma   90.00
#
_symmetry.space_group_name_H-M   'P 1'
#
loop_
_entity.id
_entity.type
_entity.pdbx_description
1 polymer ?
#
loop_
_entity_poly.entity_id
_entity_poly.type
_entity_poly.pdbx_seq_one_letter_code
_entity_poly.pdbx_strand_id
1 'polypeptide(L)'
;VLMELGKSSQFVSLQDEEDSNALNKAAMTPRRLRKTTMPNTVEKLQEELRNIREDLEEKQRCATLAAQYGSTLLQTNDKLRSELVEMKTKLESAYEDLNELHQTLAEQSTQNVQLRTNNTVLSNQIRDAQKENQILLEELDQLKELFDESQAKNRAIQTLADKKRELEEELEKFYGMNEKLEELSHRETFLSNKHKQLQQTYQEQTRELAEYRDEVVELSSQLESQRADGTKVQTLTNQLQQVKRTVDQLKEEKRILEEMPLLSQFSETSTLRSLLLQNRELLENQNFAKIEDDTKAIVDSLINDIPHEGEKEPGTNKDGKPTNAFYLLTTVLIHRKCEELERRLKQDTTELQELRDEIAELHSEKSSFEQKIERGTRQKDVLEERMNEMRLKYENSLEELEKLCETQKGELEKLQDIARNQSHAMTSSQMENEEKMKRRIEELASLEVEYKSLQGKNNETYEDLKNTKSKLQEAQNRNSEFQEVIRKLNLEKGELAQQVSTAQREALALKHTKESQQEMLEAVRSQYRAQVTEIGQLQGDLANLQEVHDVAEEQIELGKEELDLLQKHNELLQAQVKKDRERFSKQTEKYTQEIQELNELIQMMQAIEEEQLELEAQAASEDAGSEQAQSNIRRENMDLKKRLHDTRMELSLIEAEKQLLDDQLALLQEDVEFEKHQREQDRAEELKYRKVLNEQIEQLQDRLKRAEASRLQEITNLENLKQRTFHDLQQQLIK
;
A
#
# COMPACT_ATOMS: atom_id res chain seq x y z
N VAL A 1 67.58 4.23 67.45
CA VAL A 1 68.41 3.67 66.36
C VAL A 1 69.27 4.81 65.85
N LEU A 2 70.56 5.00 66.11
CA LEU A 2 71.68 4.44 66.90
C LEU A 2 72.55 5.71 67.15
N MET A 3 72.80 6.20 68.37
CA MET A 3 73.82 5.80 69.36
C MET A 3 75.18 5.31 68.81
N GLU A 4 76.23 5.93 69.34
CA GLU A 4 77.62 5.46 69.50
C GLU A 4 78.55 5.32 68.28
N LEU A 5 79.71 5.99 68.40
CA LEU A 5 81.10 5.56 68.15
C LEU A 5 81.91 6.84 67.89
N GLY A 6 83.04 7.15 68.51
CA GLY A 6 83.94 6.38 69.35
C GLY A 6 85.27 7.16 69.38
N LYS A 7 85.85 7.25 70.58
CA LYS A 7 87.15 7.87 70.89
C LYS A 7 88.32 7.08 70.26
N SER A 8 89.53 7.65 70.41
CA SER A 8 90.87 7.09 70.12
C SER A 8 91.44 7.58 68.78
N SER A 9 92.64 8.16 68.68
CA SER A 9 93.87 7.67 69.28
C SER A 9 94.86 8.80 69.60
N GLN A 10 95.32 8.76 70.84
CA GLN A 10 96.64 9.21 71.29
C GLN A 10 97.73 8.31 70.67
N PHE A 11 98.88 8.88 70.34
CA PHE A 11 100.24 8.30 70.43
C PHE A 11 101.19 9.53 70.50
N VAL A 12 101.75 9.94 71.65
CA VAL A 12 102.90 9.35 72.39
C VAL A 12 104.14 9.35 71.47
N SER A 13 104.88 10.47 71.43
CA SER A 13 106.04 10.86 72.28
C SER A 13 107.34 10.17 71.87
N LEU A 14 108.43 10.95 71.73
CA LEU A 14 109.77 10.66 72.27
C LEU A 14 110.79 11.71 71.78
N GLN A 15 111.60 12.20 72.73
CA GLN A 15 113.02 12.62 72.60
C GLN A 15 113.29 14.00 71.95
N ASP A 16 114.02 14.95 72.57
CA ASP A 16 114.96 14.91 73.70
C ASP A 16 114.97 16.23 74.49
N GLU A 17 115.06 16.09 75.82
CA GLU A 17 115.66 17.06 76.76
C GLU A 17 117.20 16.99 76.67
N GLU A 18 117.87 17.99 77.26
CA GLU A 18 119.29 18.01 77.66
C GLU A 18 120.31 18.59 76.65
N ASP A 19 120.68 19.86 76.93
CA ASP A 19 122.03 20.44 76.98
C ASP A 19 121.97 21.92 76.55
N SER A 20 122.57 22.92 77.20
CA SER A 20 123.31 22.99 78.46
C SER A 20 123.49 24.47 78.80
N ASN A 21 123.27 24.81 80.07
CA ASN A 21 123.75 26.01 80.75
C ASN A 21 125.26 25.88 81.01
N ALA A 22 126.09 26.82 80.54
CA ALA A 22 127.37 27.31 81.12
C ALA A 22 128.15 28.02 79.98
N LEU A 23 128.79 29.18 80.10
CA LEU A 23 129.45 29.90 81.21
C LEU A 23 129.09 31.40 81.11
N ASN A 24 128.61 32.08 82.16
CA ASN A 24 129.34 32.71 83.28
C ASN A 24 130.52 33.63 82.87
N LYS A 25 130.37 34.95 83.01
CA LYS A 25 130.66 35.80 84.21
C LYS A 25 132.15 36.00 84.53
N ALA A 26 132.62 37.26 84.38
CA ALA A 26 133.44 38.02 85.35
C ALA A 26 133.69 39.42 84.73
N ALA A 27 133.02 40.50 85.11
CA ALA A 27 133.09 41.26 86.36
C ALA A 27 134.41 42.05 86.56
N MET A 28 134.22 43.35 86.83
CA MET A 28 135.03 44.25 87.67
C MET A 28 136.08 45.19 87.02
N THR A 29 135.63 46.45 86.84
CA THR A 29 136.17 47.73 87.38
C THR A 29 137.58 48.24 87.04
N PRO A 30 137.77 49.59 87.01
CA PRO A 30 138.88 50.25 86.34
C PRO A 30 140.09 50.48 87.27
N ARG A 31 141.31 50.47 86.71
CA ARG A 31 142.45 51.21 87.30
C ARG A 31 143.53 51.50 86.26
N ARG A 32 144.05 52.73 86.38
CA ARG A 32 145.15 53.33 85.61
C ARG A 32 146.47 52.54 85.69
N LEU A 33 147.35 52.91 84.76
CA LEU A 33 148.82 52.89 84.73
C LEU A 33 149.50 51.79 83.91
N ARG A 34 149.87 52.23 82.70
CA ARG A 34 151.22 52.27 82.11
C ARG A 34 152.01 50.96 81.89
N LYS A 35 152.46 50.91 80.62
CA LYS A 35 153.79 50.57 80.08
C LYS A 35 154.07 49.10 79.70
N THR A 36 154.25 48.98 78.37
CA THR A 36 155.38 48.39 77.61
C THR A 36 155.14 47.12 76.79
N THR A 37 155.20 47.35 75.46
CA THR A 37 155.73 46.55 74.33
C THR A 37 154.94 45.33 73.82
N MET A 38 154.53 45.37 72.54
CA MET A 38 153.79 44.31 71.82
C MET A 38 154.20 44.17 70.36
N PRO A 39 154.25 42.92 69.88
CA PRO A 39 153.73 42.55 68.54
C PRO A 39 152.55 41.53 68.54
N ASN A 40 152.22 40.86 69.67
CA ASN A 40 151.34 39.67 69.68
C ASN A 40 149.80 39.85 69.73
N THR A 41 149.24 41.06 69.57
CA THR A 41 147.76 41.30 69.67
C THR A 41 147.02 41.44 68.34
N VAL A 42 147.72 41.65 67.23
CA VAL A 42 147.05 41.91 65.94
C VAL A 42 146.43 40.63 65.37
N GLU A 43 147.12 39.49 65.48
CA GLU A 43 146.61 38.20 64.98
C GLU A 43 145.31 37.76 65.68
N LYS A 44 145.21 37.93 67.01
CA LYS A 44 143.99 37.54 67.75
C LYS A 44 142.74 38.32 67.33
N LEU A 45 142.89 39.61 67.05
CA LEU A 45 141.77 40.44 66.58
C LEU A 45 141.35 40.10 65.14
N GLN A 46 142.28 39.62 64.31
CA GLN A 46 141.96 39.16 62.95
C GLN A 46 141.19 37.83 62.97
N GLU A 47 141.54 36.92 63.88
CA GLU A 47 140.82 35.65 64.09
C GLU A 47 139.38 35.90 64.60
N GLU A 48 139.20 36.80 65.58
CA GLU A 48 137.86 37.14 66.10
C GLU A 48 136.97 37.81 65.03
N LEU A 49 137.53 38.71 64.21
CA LEU A 49 136.80 39.32 63.10
C LEU A 49 136.38 38.30 62.03
N ARG A 50 137.19 37.26 61.81
CA ARG A 50 136.85 36.17 60.90
C ARG A 50 135.68 35.35 61.44
N ASN A 51 135.70 34.98 62.72
CA ASN A 51 134.61 34.22 63.34
C ASN A 51 133.28 34.99 63.35
N ILE A 52 133.31 36.30 63.62
CA ILE A 52 132.10 37.14 63.56
C ILE A 52 131.54 37.23 62.13
N ARG A 53 132.41 37.26 61.11
CA ARG A 53 131.98 37.23 59.71
C ARG A 53 131.35 35.89 59.34
N GLU A 54 131.95 34.78 59.77
CA GLU A 54 131.41 33.45 59.56
C GLU A 54 130.03 33.30 60.26
N ASP A 55 129.88 33.75 61.51
CA ASP A 55 128.59 33.78 62.24
C ASP A 55 127.54 34.66 61.55
N LEU A 56 127.94 35.80 61.00
CA LEU A 56 127.02 36.73 60.34
C LEU A 56 126.57 36.20 58.98
N GLU A 57 127.48 35.54 58.24
CA GLU A 57 127.15 34.79 57.03
C GLU A 57 126.21 33.62 57.34
N GLU A 58 126.42 32.88 58.43
CA GLU A 58 125.56 31.78 58.85
C GLU A 58 124.17 32.28 59.27
N LYS A 59 124.08 33.37 60.03
CA LYS A 59 122.80 34.02 60.35
C LYS A 59 122.09 34.54 59.10
N GLN A 60 122.82 35.06 58.12
CA GLN A 60 122.25 35.51 56.86
C GLN A 60 121.75 34.33 56.02
N ARG A 61 122.44 33.18 56.03
CA ARG A 61 121.95 31.93 55.44
C ARG A 61 120.69 31.43 56.13
N CYS A 62 120.65 31.42 57.46
CA CYS A 62 119.46 31.03 58.23
C CYS A 62 118.27 31.96 57.97
N ALA A 63 118.49 33.28 57.90
CA ALA A 63 117.44 34.24 57.57
C ALA A 63 116.91 34.05 56.13
N THR A 64 117.80 33.76 55.18
CA THR A 64 117.43 33.46 53.80
C THR A 64 116.63 32.16 53.70
N LEU A 65 117.05 31.12 54.42
CA LEU A 65 116.35 29.83 54.47
C LEU A 65 114.96 29.96 55.11
N ALA A 66 114.84 30.74 56.20
CA ALA A 66 113.56 31.02 56.85
C ALA A 66 112.61 31.81 55.94
N ALA A 67 113.13 32.78 55.18
CA ALA A 67 112.36 33.52 54.18
C ALA A 67 111.91 32.62 53.02
N GLN A 68 112.78 31.72 52.54
CA GLN A 68 112.41 30.71 51.53
C GLN A 68 111.33 29.77 52.05
N TYR A 69 111.49 29.23 53.25
CA TYR A 69 110.49 28.37 53.89
C TYR A 69 109.14 29.08 54.09
N GLY A 70 109.16 30.33 54.56
CA GLY A 70 107.96 31.16 54.69
C GLY A 70 107.28 31.41 53.35
N SER A 71 108.05 31.66 52.29
CA SER A 71 107.53 31.82 50.93
C SER A 71 106.91 30.53 50.40
N THR A 72 107.55 29.37 50.57
CA THR A 72 107.02 28.07 50.16
C THR A 72 105.75 27.72 50.92
N LEU A 73 105.68 27.99 52.22
CA LEU A 73 104.47 27.78 53.02
C LEU A 73 103.31 28.64 52.54
N LEU A 74 103.54 29.93 52.26
CA LEU A 74 102.51 30.81 51.73
C LEU A 74 102.00 30.34 50.37
N GLN A 75 102.90 30.01 49.44
CA GLN A 75 102.53 29.48 48.12
C GLN A 75 101.73 28.18 48.23
N THR A 76 102.12 27.28 49.14
CA THR A 76 101.40 26.02 49.37
C THR A 76 100.02 26.28 49.97
N ASN A 77 99.90 27.23 50.92
CA ASN A 77 98.63 27.61 51.53
C ASN A 77 97.69 28.24 50.49
N ASP A 78 98.20 29.14 49.65
CA ASP A 78 97.42 29.80 48.59
C ASP A 78 96.93 28.78 47.55
N LYS A 79 97.78 27.81 47.18
CA LYS A 79 97.38 26.71 46.29
C LYS A 79 96.28 25.85 46.90
N LEU A 80 96.44 25.42 48.16
CA LEU A 80 95.43 24.63 48.86
C LEU A 80 94.10 25.39 49.04
N ARG A 81 94.15 26.71 49.30
CA ARG A 81 92.96 27.56 49.35
C ARG A 81 92.27 27.63 47.99
N SER A 82 93.03 27.81 46.91
CA SER A 82 92.48 27.82 45.55
C SER A 82 91.82 26.48 45.20
N GLU A 83 92.47 25.36 45.49
CA GLU A 83 91.92 24.02 45.28
C GLU A 83 90.66 23.79 46.13
N LEU A 84 90.63 24.28 47.37
CA LEU A 84 89.46 24.16 48.25
C LEU A 84 88.28 24.98 47.72
N VAL A 85 88.52 26.20 47.23
CA VAL A 85 87.48 27.03 46.59
C VAL A 85 86.95 26.35 45.33
N GLU A 86 87.82 25.80 44.48
CA GLU A 86 87.41 25.09 43.27
C GLU A 86 86.61 23.82 43.59
N MET A 87 87.02 23.05 44.60
CA MET A 87 86.27 21.88 45.06
C MET A 87 84.90 22.27 45.63
N LYS A 88 84.83 23.41 46.33
CA LYS A 88 83.57 23.93 46.88
C LYS A 88 82.62 24.35 45.76
N THR A 89 83.09 25.07 44.74
CA THR A 89 82.25 25.48 43.60
C THR A 89 81.78 24.27 42.79
N LYS A 90 82.63 23.26 42.58
CA LYS A 90 82.22 21.99 41.94
C LYS A 90 81.16 21.26 42.76
N LEU A 91 81.29 21.26 44.09
CA LEU A 91 80.31 20.63 44.97
C LEU A 91 78.96 21.39 44.94
N GLU A 92 78.98 22.71 44.96
CA GLU A 92 77.78 23.55 44.84
C GLU A 92 77.08 23.31 43.49
N SER A 93 77.83 23.30 42.38
CA SER A 93 77.30 22.94 41.05
C SER A 93 76.70 21.53 41.00
N ALA A 94 77.36 20.54 41.62
CA ALA A 94 76.82 19.18 41.67
C ALA A 94 75.52 19.07 42.49
N TYR A 95 75.35 19.91 43.52
CA TYR A 95 74.08 19.99 44.26
C TYR A 95 72.97 20.64 43.45
N GLU A 96 73.29 21.65 42.64
CA GLU A 96 72.34 22.27 41.71
C GLU A 96 71.89 21.25 40.65
N ASP A 97 72.83 20.53 40.01
CA ASP A 97 72.53 19.47 39.04
C ASP A 97 71.65 18.36 39.66
N LEU A 98 71.92 17.96 40.92
CA LEU A 98 71.12 16.95 41.62
C LEU A 98 69.69 17.44 41.88
N ASN A 99 69.52 18.71 42.23
CA ASN A 99 68.20 19.30 42.45
C ASN A 99 67.41 19.39 41.14
N GLU A 100 68.03 19.78 40.03
CA GLU A 100 67.40 19.77 38.71
C GLU A 100 66.97 18.36 38.29
N LEU A 101 67.80 17.35 38.58
CA LEU A 101 67.49 15.96 38.29
C LEU A 101 66.32 15.43 39.15
N HIS A 102 66.26 15.79 40.43
CA HIS A 102 65.11 15.47 41.28
C HIS A 102 63.82 16.16 40.79
N GLN A 103 63.90 17.40 40.35
CA GLN A 103 62.76 18.11 39.79
C GLN A 103 62.28 17.43 38.49
N THR A 104 63.20 17.10 37.59
CA THR A 104 62.90 16.39 36.34
C THR A 104 62.27 15.02 36.62
N LEU A 105 62.76 14.29 37.61
CA LEU A 105 62.20 12.99 38.02
C LEU A 105 60.78 13.13 38.56
N ALA A 106 60.51 14.17 39.35
CA ALA A 106 59.18 14.46 39.87
C ALA A 106 58.18 14.80 38.75
N GLU A 107 58.61 15.62 37.77
CA GLU A 107 57.81 15.95 36.58
C GLU A 107 57.53 14.72 35.70
N GLN A 108 58.52 13.85 35.50
CA GLN A 108 58.32 12.59 34.78
C GLN A 108 57.38 11.65 35.52
N SER A 109 57.46 11.59 36.85
CA SER A 109 56.55 10.78 37.67
C SER A 109 55.11 11.26 37.54
N THR A 110 54.86 12.57 37.58
CA THR A 110 53.50 13.11 37.41
C THR A 110 52.96 12.88 36.01
N GLN A 111 53.78 13.05 34.97
CA GLN A 111 53.42 12.69 33.60
C GLN A 111 53.09 11.19 33.45
N ASN A 112 53.86 10.30 34.08
CA ASN A 112 53.59 8.86 34.03
C ASN A 112 52.24 8.51 34.66
N VAL A 113 51.91 9.14 35.80
CA VAL A 113 50.61 8.96 36.45
C VAL A 113 49.47 9.44 35.54
N GLN A 114 49.60 10.62 34.92
CA GLN A 114 48.61 11.13 33.97
C GLN A 114 48.40 10.19 32.78
N LEU A 115 49.48 9.66 32.20
CA LEU A 115 49.39 8.70 31.10
C LEU A 115 48.68 7.41 31.50
N ARG A 116 48.91 6.90 32.72
CA ARG A 116 48.17 5.73 33.24
C ARG A 116 46.68 6.01 33.42
N THR A 117 46.34 7.19 33.93
CA THR A 117 44.94 7.61 34.06
C THR A 117 44.28 7.72 32.69
N ASN A 118 44.93 8.35 31.71
CA ASN A 118 44.42 8.46 30.35
C ASN A 118 44.23 7.09 29.69
N ASN A 119 45.19 6.17 29.88
CA ASN A 119 45.08 4.81 29.34
C ASN A 119 43.90 4.04 29.96
N THR A 120 43.62 4.25 31.25
CA THR A 120 42.46 3.67 31.92
C THR A 120 41.15 4.21 31.35
N VAL A 121 41.06 5.52 31.13
CA VAL A 121 39.87 6.16 30.52
C VAL A 121 39.65 5.63 29.10
N LEU A 122 40.69 5.60 28.26
CA LEU A 122 40.61 5.09 26.90
C LEU A 122 40.21 3.60 26.87
N SER A 123 40.74 2.79 27.77
CA SER A 123 40.37 1.36 27.88
C SER A 123 38.90 1.17 28.24
N ASN A 124 38.35 2.03 29.10
CA ASN A 124 36.93 2.00 29.43
C ASN A 124 36.07 2.45 28.24
N GLN A 125 36.46 3.53 27.56
CA GLN A 125 35.76 4.00 26.35
C GLN A 125 35.73 2.93 25.24
N ILE A 126 36.84 2.22 25.03
CA ILE A 126 36.89 1.10 24.07
C ILE A 126 35.92 -0.01 24.48
N ARG A 127 35.86 -0.35 25.77
CA ARG A 127 34.95 -1.39 26.28
C ARG A 127 33.48 -0.97 26.10
N ASP A 128 33.15 0.28 26.36
CA ASP A 128 31.78 0.78 26.22
C ASP A 128 31.37 0.82 24.74
N ALA A 129 32.25 1.28 23.84
CA ALA A 129 32.01 1.22 22.40
C ALA A 129 31.87 -0.22 21.88
N GLN A 130 32.60 -1.19 22.44
CA GLN A 130 32.43 -2.60 22.11
C GLN A 130 31.06 -3.15 22.52
N LYS A 131 30.55 -2.74 23.69
CA LYS A 131 29.19 -3.13 24.13
C LYS A 131 28.12 -2.51 23.24
N GLU A 132 28.27 -1.24 22.90
CA GLU A 132 27.34 -0.53 22.01
C GLU A 132 27.28 -1.20 20.63
N ASN A 133 28.44 -1.53 20.05
CA ASN A 133 28.50 -2.30 18.79
C ASN A 133 27.81 -3.67 18.90
N GLN A 134 27.89 -4.32 20.06
CA GLN A 134 27.25 -5.62 20.26
C GLN A 134 25.73 -5.49 20.33
N ILE A 135 25.21 -4.45 21.01
CA ILE A 135 23.78 -4.13 21.02
C ILE A 135 23.28 -3.84 19.60
N LEU A 136 24.02 -3.01 18.84
CA LEU A 136 23.65 -2.69 17.46
C LEU A 136 23.64 -3.92 16.54
N LEU A 137 24.54 -4.89 16.75
CA LEU A 137 24.52 -6.15 16.02
C LEU A 137 23.29 -6.99 16.35
N GLU A 138 22.91 -7.06 17.63
CA GLU A 138 21.69 -7.76 18.07
C GLU A 138 20.42 -7.11 17.51
N GLU A 139 20.34 -5.77 17.50
CA GLU A 139 19.24 -5.02 16.87
C GLU A 139 19.18 -5.26 15.35
N LEU A 140 20.34 -5.31 14.68
CA LEU A 140 20.41 -5.59 13.24
C LEU A 140 19.91 -6.99 12.90
N ASP A 141 20.20 -7.99 13.74
CA ASP A 141 19.71 -9.35 13.53
C ASP A 141 18.20 -9.47 13.78
N GLN A 142 17.65 -8.77 14.79
CA GLN A 142 16.19 -8.67 15.00
C GLN A 142 15.47 -8.02 13.82
N LEU A 143 16.04 -6.94 13.26
CA LEU A 143 15.46 -6.27 12.09
C LEU A 143 15.46 -7.17 10.86
N LYS A 144 16.49 -7.99 10.65
CA LYS A 144 16.49 -8.99 9.57
C LYS A 144 15.39 -10.03 9.74
N GLU A 145 15.18 -10.52 10.96
CA GLU A 145 14.14 -11.51 11.24
C GLU A 145 12.74 -10.94 10.96
N LEU A 146 12.47 -9.69 11.40
CA LEU A 146 11.23 -8.98 11.08
C LEU A 146 11.05 -8.75 9.58
N PHE A 147 12.12 -8.45 8.86
CA PHE A 147 12.10 -8.28 7.40
C PHE A 147 11.75 -9.59 6.67
N ASP A 148 12.37 -10.70 7.08
CA ASP A 148 12.11 -12.02 6.52
C ASP A 148 10.67 -12.48 6.79
N GLU A 149 10.14 -12.22 7.99
CA GLU A 149 8.73 -12.44 8.33
C GLU A 149 7.79 -11.60 7.45
N SER A 150 8.11 -10.32 7.23
CA SER A 150 7.34 -9.43 6.36
C SER A 150 7.33 -9.94 4.91
N GLN A 151 8.48 -10.38 4.39
CA GLN A 151 8.55 -11.01 3.07
C GLN A 151 7.70 -12.29 2.99
N ALA A 152 7.72 -13.13 4.04
CA ALA A 152 6.91 -14.34 4.09
C ALA A 152 5.41 -14.01 4.08
N LYS A 153 4.99 -12.98 4.83
CA LYS A 153 3.60 -12.48 4.81
C LYS A 153 3.20 -11.95 3.43
N ASN A 154 4.06 -11.19 2.76
CA ASN A 154 3.80 -10.71 1.39
C ASN A 154 3.62 -11.86 0.39
N ARG A 155 4.42 -12.92 0.47
CA ARG A 155 4.25 -14.12 -0.37
C ARG A 155 2.91 -14.83 -0.07
N ALA A 156 2.49 -14.88 1.19
CA ALA A 156 1.20 -15.44 1.57
C ALA A 156 0.02 -14.59 1.05
N ILE A 157 0.13 -13.27 1.10
CA ILE A 157 -0.87 -12.34 0.53
C ILE A 157 -0.99 -12.56 -0.99
N GLN A 158 0.13 -12.68 -1.70
CA GLN A 158 0.11 -12.96 -3.14
C GLN A 158 -0.62 -14.27 -3.45
N THR A 159 -0.34 -15.32 -2.67
CA THR A 159 -1.01 -16.63 -2.82
C THR A 159 -2.51 -16.53 -2.55
N LEU A 160 -2.94 -15.68 -1.62
CA LEU A 160 -4.37 -15.43 -1.36
C LEU A 160 -5.03 -14.65 -2.49
N ALA A 161 -4.34 -13.68 -3.08
CA ALA A 161 -4.84 -12.94 -4.23
C ALA A 161 -5.06 -13.86 -5.44
N ASP A 162 -4.13 -14.79 -5.69
CA ASP A 162 -4.31 -15.80 -6.74
C ASP A 162 -5.51 -16.72 -6.48
N LYS A 163 -5.69 -17.20 -5.25
CA LYS A 163 -6.87 -18.00 -4.87
C LYS A 163 -8.17 -17.23 -4.98
N LYS A 164 -8.17 -15.94 -4.68
CA LYS A 164 -9.34 -15.06 -4.84
C LYS A 164 -9.75 -14.99 -6.32
N ARG A 165 -8.78 -14.80 -7.21
CA ARG A 165 -9.01 -14.79 -8.67
C ARG A 165 -9.56 -16.13 -9.17
N GLU A 166 -9.00 -17.25 -8.72
CA GLU A 166 -9.52 -18.59 -9.05
C GLU A 166 -10.98 -18.76 -8.61
N LEU A 167 -11.35 -18.27 -7.42
CA LEU A 167 -12.73 -18.32 -6.92
C LEU A 167 -13.69 -17.41 -7.71
N GLU A 168 -13.24 -16.23 -8.12
CA GLU A 168 -14.02 -15.32 -8.96
C GLU A 168 -14.32 -15.96 -10.34
N GLU A 169 -13.32 -16.60 -10.96
CA GLU A 169 -13.49 -17.35 -12.20
C GLU A 169 -14.44 -18.56 -12.05
N GLU A 170 -14.43 -19.24 -10.89
CA GLU A 170 -15.38 -20.33 -10.60
C GLU A 170 -16.82 -19.82 -10.38
N LEU A 171 -16.98 -18.68 -9.70
CA LEU A 171 -18.27 -18.01 -9.53
C LEU A 171 -18.87 -17.59 -10.87
N GLU A 172 -18.06 -17.02 -11.77
CA GLU A 172 -18.50 -16.63 -13.11
C GLU A 172 -18.98 -17.85 -13.93
N LYS A 173 -18.28 -18.99 -13.82
CA LYS A 173 -18.74 -20.26 -14.40
C LYS A 173 -20.05 -20.74 -13.79
N PHE A 174 -20.24 -20.58 -12.48
CA PHE A 174 -21.48 -20.95 -11.80
C PHE A 174 -22.66 -20.12 -12.30
N TYR A 175 -22.50 -18.79 -12.43
CA TYR A 175 -23.53 -17.91 -12.99
C TYR A 175 -23.88 -18.30 -14.43
N GLY A 176 -22.88 -18.54 -15.29
CA GLY A 176 -23.13 -18.99 -16.66
C GLY A 176 -23.77 -20.39 -16.77
N MET A 177 -23.59 -21.27 -15.77
CA MET A 177 -24.34 -22.53 -15.70
C MET A 177 -25.80 -22.31 -15.30
N ASN A 178 -26.07 -21.34 -14.43
CA ASN A 178 -27.41 -21.03 -13.96
C ASN A 178 -28.27 -20.43 -15.08
N GLU A 179 -27.70 -19.53 -15.89
CA GLU A 179 -28.37 -19.01 -17.10
C GLU A 179 -28.73 -20.14 -18.07
N LYS A 180 -27.82 -21.09 -18.32
CA LYS A 180 -28.11 -22.27 -19.15
C LYS A 180 -29.22 -23.14 -18.58
N LEU A 181 -29.29 -23.29 -17.25
CA LEU A 181 -30.37 -24.03 -16.60
C LEU A 181 -31.72 -23.33 -16.82
N GLU A 182 -31.75 -22.00 -16.72
CA GLU A 182 -32.96 -21.21 -16.99
C GLU A 182 -33.38 -21.32 -18.47
N GLU A 183 -32.45 -21.23 -19.41
CA GLU A 183 -32.72 -21.44 -20.84
C GLU A 183 -33.29 -22.83 -21.13
N LEU A 184 -32.70 -23.88 -20.54
CA LEU A 184 -33.20 -25.25 -20.65
C LEU A 184 -34.60 -25.41 -20.05
N SER A 185 -34.85 -24.77 -18.90
CA SER A 185 -36.17 -24.76 -18.26
C SER A 185 -37.24 -24.08 -19.13
N HIS A 186 -36.91 -22.95 -19.75
CA HIS A 186 -37.81 -22.26 -20.68
C HIS A 186 -38.09 -23.12 -21.91
N ARG A 187 -37.06 -23.77 -22.46
CA ARG A 187 -37.19 -24.67 -23.61
C ARG A 187 -38.01 -25.91 -23.30
N GLU A 188 -37.80 -26.54 -22.15
CA GLU A 188 -38.61 -27.67 -21.65
C GLU A 188 -40.09 -27.26 -21.54
N THR A 189 -40.35 -26.09 -20.96
CA THR A 189 -41.72 -25.57 -20.80
C THR A 189 -42.39 -25.34 -22.15
N PHE A 190 -41.66 -24.76 -23.12
CA PHE A 190 -42.14 -24.55 -24.48
C PHE A 190 -42.48 -25.88 -25.19
N LEU A 191 -41.56 -26.85 -25.17
CA LEU A 191 -41.76 -28.15 -25.81
C LEU A 191 -42.86 -28.96 -25.14
N SER A 192 -42.98 -28.90 -23.81
CA SER A 192 -44.06 -29.52 -23.05
C SER A 192 -45.43 -28.94 -23.41
N ASN A 193 -45.53 -27.62 -23.60
CA ASN A 193 -46.75 -26.98 -24.07
C ASN A 193 -47.09 -27.38 -25.52
N LYS A 194 -46.08 -27.44 -26.41
CA LYS A 194 -46.26 -27.93 -27.78
C LYS A 194 -46.74 -29.39 -27.80
N HIS A 195 -46.16 -30.25 -26.96
CA HIS A 195 -46.60 -31.64 -26.80
C HIS A 195 -48.06 -31.74 -26.35
N LYS A 196 -48.47 -30.94 -25.35
CA LYS A 196 -49.87 -30.89 -24.88
C LYS A 196 -50.84 -30.47 -25.98
N GLN A 197 -50.51 -29.43 -26.74
CA GLN A 197 -51.34 -28.98 -27.86
C GLN A 197 -51.48 -30.06 -28.93
N LEU A 198 -50.35 -30.64 -29.36
CA LEU A 198 -50.35 -31.70 -30.37
C LEU A 198 -51.11 -32.95 -29.89
N GLN A 199 -51.00 -33.29 -28.60
CA GLN A 199 -51.75 -34.39 -27.99
C GLN A 199 -53.26 -34.13 -27.94
N GLN A 200 -53.69 -32.89 -27.68
CA GLN A 200 -55.10 -32.50 -27.77
C GLN A 200 -55.61 -32.62 -29.21
N THR A 201 -54.86 -32.10 -30.18
CA THR A 201 -55.21 -32.21 -31.61
C THR A 201 -55.30 -33.68 -32.05
N TYR A 202 -54.36 -34.53 -31.62
CA TYR A 202 -54.40 -35.97 -31.89
C TYR A 202 -55.67 -36.63 -31.31
N GLN A 203 -56.06 -36.28 -30.08
CA GLN A 203 -57.28 -36.80 -29.44
C GLN A 203 -58.55 -36.37 -30.18
N GLU A 204 -58.63 -35.10 -30.60
CA GLU A 204 -59.73 -34.56 -31.38
C GLU A 204 -59.85 -35.27 -32.75
N GLN A 205 -58.73 -35.40 -33.49
CA GLN A 205 -58.70 -36.12 -34.76
C GLN A 205 -59.08 -37.59 -34.60
N THR A 206 -58.62 -38.26 -33.54
CA THR A 206 -58.97 -39.67 -33.26
C THR A 206 -60.48 -39.83 -33.02
N ARG A 207 -61.08 -38.87 -32.31
CA ARG A 207 -62.52 -38.83 -32.05
C ARG A 207 -63.30 -38.57 -33.34
N GLU A 208 -62.88 -37.60 -34.16
CA GLU A 208 -63.49 -37.30 -35.45
C GLU A 208 -63.45 -38.53 -36.38
N LEU A 209 -62.35 -39.28 -36.38
CA LEU A 209 -62.21 -40.53 -37.13
C LEU A 209 -63.15 -41.63 -36.64
N ALA A 210 -63.37 -41.74 -35.33
CA ALA A 210 -64.31 -42.69 -34.76
C ALA A 210 -65.75 -42.35 -35.16
N GLU A 211 -66.13 -41.06 -35.09
CA GLU A 211 -67.44 -40.55 -35.52
C GLU A 211 -67.67 -40.84 -37.01
N TYR A 212 -66.69 -40.59 -37.88
CA TYR A 212 -66.80 -40.94 -39.30
C TYR A 212 -66.86 -42.45 -39.58
N ARG A 213 -66.16 -43.27 -38.79
CA ARG A 213 -66.25 -44.73 -38.93
C ARG A 213 -67.63 -45.24 -38.54
N ASP A 214 -68.20 -44.71 -37.47
CA ASP A 214 -69.55 -45.04 -37.02
C ASP A 214 -70.59 -44.60 -38.08
N GLU A 215 -70.41 -43.41 -38.67
CA GLU A 215 -71.26 -42.90 -39.76
C GLU A 215 -71.17 -43.78 -41.02
N VAL A 216 -69.97 -44.27 -41.38
CA VAL A 216 -69.79 -45.25 -42.48
C VAL A 216 -70.50 -46.56 -42.18
N VAL A 217 -70.44 -47.06 -40.94
CA VAL A 217 -71.13 -48.29 -40.52
C VAL A 217 -72.65 -48.10 -40.60
N GLU A 218 -73.16 -46.95 -40.16
CA GLU A 218 -74.58 -46.63 -40.23
C GLU A 218 -75.06 -46.49 -41.68
N LEU A 219 -74.36 -45.75 -42.53
CA LEU A 219 -74.66 -45.62 -43.95
C LEU A 219 -74.57 -46.97 -44.68
N SER A 220 -73.61 -47.81 -44.32
CA SER A 220 -73.49 -49.17 -44.85
C SER A 220 -74.68 -50.04 -44.45
N SER A 221 -75.11 -49.98 -43.18
CA SER A 221 -76.31 -50.66 -42.68
C SER A 221 -77.60 -50.16 -43.37
N GLN A 222 -77.70 -48.85 -43.60
CA GLN A 222 -78.82 -48.25 -44.34
C GLN A 222 -78.84 -48.74 -45.81
N LEU A 223 -77.68 -48.76 -46.49
CA LEU A 223 -77.53 -49.34 -47.83
C LEU A 223 -77.91 -50.83 -47.88
N GLU A 224 -77.52 -51.60 -46.87
CA GLU A 224 -77.82 -53.03 -46.78
C GLU A 224 -79.30 -53.30 -46.50
N SER A 225 -79.95 -52.45 -45.69
CA SER A 225 -81.40 -52.49 -45.47
C SER A 225 -82.20 -52.13 -46.74
N GLN A 226 -81.70 -51.18 -47.55
CA GLN A 226 -82.29 -50.87 -48.86
C GLN A 226 -82.08 -51.99 -49.88
N ARG A 227 -80.96 -52.72 -49.83
CA ARG A 227 -80.77 -53.96 -50.60
C ARG A 227 -81.68 -55.09 -50.13
N ALA A 228 -81.96 -55.18 -48.83
CA ALA A 228 -82.86 -56.17 -48.23
C ALA A 228 -84.35 -55.90 -48.55
N ASP A 229 -84.71 -54.69 -48.98
CA ASP A 229 -86.00 -54.33 -49.61
C ASP A 229 -86.19 -54.97 -51.02
N GLY A 230 -85.37 -55.99 -51.33
CA GLY A 230 -85.49 -56.92 -52.45
C GLY A 230 -86.77 -57.75 -52.47
N THR A 231 -87.68 -57.58 -51.50
CA THR A 231 -89.06 -58.11 -51.59
C THR A 231 -89.79 -57.55 -52.81
N LYS A 232 -89.57 -56.30 -53.23
CA LYS A 232 -90.12 -55.79 -54.50
C LYS A 232 -89.53 -56.49 -55.73
N VAL A 233 -88.22 -56.76 -55.73
CA VAL A 233 -87.55 -57.48 -56.82
C VAL A 233 -88.00 -58.94 -56.88
N GLN A 234 -88.14 -59.60 -55.73
CA GLN A 234 -88.64 -60.97 -55.63
C GLN A 234 -90.12 -61.06 -56.02
N THR A 235 -90.94 -60.07 -55.65
CA THR A 235 -92.37 -60.00 -56.03
C THR A 235 -92.53 -59.76 -57.52
N LEU A 236 -91.73 -58.86 -58.11
CA LEU A 236 -91.70 -58.64 -59.56
C LEU A 236 -91.16 -59.87 -60.32
N THR A 237 -90.17 -60.57 -59.77
CA THR A 237 -89.63 -61.82 -60.35
C THR A 237 -90.68 -62.94 -60.31
N ASN A 238 -91.45 -63.03 -59.22
CA ASN A 238 -92.56 -63.98 -59.10
C ASN A 238 -93.72 -63.63 -60.04
N GLN A 239 -94.05 -62.34 -60.19
CA GLN A 239 -95.03 -61.86 -61.17
C GLN A 239 -94.57 -62.16 -62.61
N LEU A 240 -93.28 -61.96 -62.92
CA LEU A 240 -92.70 -62.27 -64.22
C LEU A 240 -92.74 -63.79 -64.51
N GLN A 241 -92.44 -64.63 -63.51
CA GLN A 241 -92.59 -66.09 -63.65
C GLN A 241 -94.04 -66.52 -63.82
N GLN A 242 -94.99 -65.84 -63.18
CA GLN A 242 -96.43 -66.10 -63.35
C GLN A 242 -96.91 -65.72 -64.76
N VAL A 243 -96.47 -64.57 -65.27
CA VAL A 243 -96.73 -64.13 -66.66
C VAL A 243 -96.07 -65.08 -67.67
N LYS A 244 -94.89 -65.62 -67.36
CA LYS A 244 -94.24 -66.62 -68.22
C LYS A 244 -95.04 -67.91 -68.31
N ARG A 245 -95.61 -68.39 -67.20
CA ARG A 245 -96.47 -69.58 -67.17
C ARG A 245 -97.79 -69.37 -67.93
N THR A 246 -98.40 -68.19 -67.86
CA THR A 246 -99.62 -67.89 -68.64
C THR A 246 -99.31 -67.77 -70.13
N VAL A 247 -98.16 -67.22 -70.51
CA VAL A 247 -97.71 -67.20 -71.92
C VAL A 247 -97.49 -68.61 -72.46
N ASP A 248 -96.93 -69.53 -71.66
CA ASP A 248 -96.72 -70.92 -72.11
C ASP A 248 -98.03 -71.71 -72.19
N GLN A 249 -99.03 -71.42 -71.33
CA GLN A 249 -100.39 -71.94 -71.47
C GLN A 249 -101.07 -71.42 -72.74
N LEU A 250 -100.96 -70.13 -73.04
CA LEU A 250 -101.49 -69.53 -74.27
C LEU A 250 -100.80 -70.06 -75.53
N LYS A 251 -99.51 -70.43 -75.47
CA LYS A 251 -98.82 -71.10 -76.58
C LYS A 251 -99.33 -72.52 -76.80
N GLU A 252 -99.68 -73.25 -75.75
CA GLU A 252 -100.27 -74.58 -75.88
C GLU A 252 -101.73 -74.51 -76.36
N GLU A 253 -102.51 -73.53 -75.91
CA GLU A 253 -103.85 -73.24 -76.46
C GLU A 253 -103.78 -72.83 -77.93
N LYS A 254 -102.80 -72.00 -78.30
CA LYS A 254 -102.51 -71.67 -79.70
C LYS A 254 -102.16 -72.92 -80.51
N ARG A 255 -101.33 -73.82 -79.98
CA ARG A 255 -100.97 -75.08 -80.64
C ARG A 255 -102.18 -76.00 -80.84
N ILE A 256 -103.06 -76.10 -79.84
CA ILE A 256 -104.32 -76.86 -79.93
C ILE A 256 -105.27 -76.23 -80.98
N LEU A 257 -105.29 -74.91 -81.09
CA LEU A 257 -106.07 -74.18 -82.09
C LEU A 257 -105.47 -74.28 -83.51
N GLU A 258 -104.15 -74.34 -83.64
CA GLU A 258 -103.44 -74.53 -84.91
C GLU A 258 -103.53 -75.97 -85.45
N GLU A 259 -103.74 -76.98 -84.58
CA GLU A 259 -103.88 -78.39 -84.96
C GLU A 259 -105.33 -78.79 -85.36
N MET A 260 -106.29 -77.85 -85.39
CA MET A 260 -107.71 -78.14 -85.73
C MET A 260 -108.02 -77.87 -87.23
N PRO A 261 -108.32 -78.90 -88.06
CA PRO A 261 -108.39 -78.74 -89.51
C PRO A 261 -109.82 -78.52 -90.02
N LEU A 262 -110.20 -77.26 -90.27
CA LEU A 262 -111.17 -76.90 -91.32
C LEU A 262 -110.51 -75.87 -92.24
N LEU A 263 -109.90 -76.42 -93.30
CA LEU A 263 -109.19 -75.70 -94.34
C LEU A 263 -110.09 -74.76 -95.15
N SER A 264 -109.42 -73.76 -95.73
CA SER A 264 -109.78 -73.09 -96.99
C SER A 264 -110.92 -72.06 -96.90
N GLN A 265 -110.58 -70.79 -96.70
CA GLN A 265 -110.87 -69.68 -97.64
C GLN A 265 -110.44 -68.30 -97.10
N PHE A 266 -109.62 -67.60 -97.91
CA PHE A 266 -109.47 -66.14 -98.04
C PHE A 266 -108.74 -65.26 -96.97
N SER A 267 -107.50 -64.90 -97.35
CA SER A 267 -107.04 -63.52 -97.68
C SER A 267 -106.62 -62.48 -96.62
N GLU A 268 -105.74 -62.78 -95.66
CA GLU A 268 -105.07 -61.72 -94.85
C GLU A 268 -103.58 -61.98 -94.52
N THR A 269 -102.77 -62.46 -95.46
CA THR A 269 -101.31 -62.68 -95.24
C THR A 269 -100.38 -61.61 -95.83
N SER A 270 -100.89 -60.58 -96.51
CA SER A 270 -100.06 -59.49 -97.02
C SER A 270 -99.83 -58.36 -96.00
N THR A 271 -100.79 -58.09 -95.10
CA THR A 271 -100.71 -56.97 -94.15
C THR A 271 -99.75 -57.23 -92.99
N LEU A 272 -99.69 -58.48 -92.51
CA LEU A 272 -98.79 -58.90 -91.42
C LEU A 272 -97.31 -58.95 -91.86
N ARG A 273 -97.04 -59.24 -93.14
CA ARG A 273 -95.68 -59.17 -93.70
C ARG A 273 -95.17 -57.74 -93.85
N SER A 274 -96.03 -56.80 -94.26
CA SER A 274 -95.66 -55.37 -94.30
C SER A 274 -95.39 -54.78 -92.91
N LEU A 275 -96.19 -55.12 -91.89
CA LEU A 275 -96.00 -54.61 -90.52
C LEU A 275 -94.76 -55.17 -89.82
N LEU A 276 -94.33 -56.39 -90.13
CA LEU A 276 -93.10 -56.97 -89.58
C LEU A 276 -91.83 -56.41 -90.25
N LEU A 277 -91.90 -56.08 -91.55
CA LEU A 277 -90.79 -55.41 -92.24
C LEU A 277 -90.65 -53.95 -91.79
N GLN A 278 -91.78 -53.25 -91.58
CA GLN A 278 -91.79 -51.86 -91.12
C GLN A 278 -91.30 -51.70 -89.65
N ASN A 279 -91.59 -52.68 -88.77
CA ASN A 279 -91.05 -52.69 -87.41
C ASN A 279 -89.55 -53.02 -87.36
N ARG A 280 -89.03 -53.78 -88.33
CA ARG A 280 -87.61 -54.09 -88.41
C ARG A 280 -86.78 -52.89 -88.87
N GLU A 281 -87.28 -52.12 -89.83
CA GLU A 281 -86.68 -50.85 -90.27
C GLU A 281 -86.68 -49.77 -89.18
N LEU A 282 -87.66 -49.80 -88.24
CA LEU A 282 -87.70 -48.88 -87.10
C LEU A 282 -86.69 -49.24 -85.99
N LEU A 283 -86.33 -50.52 -85.84
CA LEU A 283 -85.35 -50.98 -84.85
C LEU A 283 -83.90 -50.87 -85.34
N GLU A 284 -83.64 -51.01 -86.63
CA GLU A 284 -82.30 -50.82 -87.22
C GLU A 284 -81.90 -49.34 -87.35
N ASN A 285 -82.85 -48.40 -87.20
CA ASN A 285 -82.61 -46.95 -87.23
C ASN A 285 -82.49 -46.28 -85.83
N GLN A 286 -82.55 -47.04 -84.74
CA GLN A 286 -82.30 -46.49 -83.40
C GLN A 286 -80.80 -46.49 -83.08
N ASN A 287 -80.21 -45.30 -83.09
CA ASN A 287 -78.79 -45.08 -82.85
C ASN A 287 -78.46 -45.22 -81.35
N PHE A 288 -78.07 -46.42 -80.91
CA PHE A 288 -77.74 -46.74 -79.52
C PHE A 288 -76.60 -45.89 -78.92
N ALA A 289 -75.76 -45.28 -79.76
CA ALA A 289 -74.70 -44.38 -79.32
C ALA A 289 -75.24 -43.11 -78.62
N LYS A 290 -76.44 -42.64 -78.99
CA LYS A 290 -77.05 -41.46 -78.39
C LYS A 290 -77.60 -41.72 -76.98
N ILE A 291 -77.98 -42.97 -76.69
CA ILE A 291 -78.46 -43.37 -75.35
C ILE A 291 -77.29 -43.51 -74.37
N GLU A 292 -76.11 -43.97 -74.83
CA GLU A 292 -74.87 -43.97 -74.04
C GLU A 292 -74.37 -42.54 -73.75
N ASP A 293 -74.42 -41.64 -74.75
CA ASP A 293 -74.06 -40.23 -74.54
C ASP A 293 -75.04 -39.50 -73.61
N ASP A 294 -76.36 -39.77 -73.73
CA ASP A 294 -77.37 -39.19 -72.84
C ASP A 294 -77.26 -39.75 -71.40
N THR A 295 -76.90 -41.02 -71.21
CA THR A 295 -76.62 -41.55 -69.85
C THR A 295 -75.33 -41.00 -69.26
N LYS A 296 -74.31 -40.76 -70.08
CA LYS A 296 -73.06 -40.12 -69.65
C LYS A 296 -73.26 -38.64 -69.30
N ALA A 297 -74.07 -37.91 -70.07
CA ALA A 297 -74.45 -36.54 -69.77
C ALA A 297 -75.32 -36.43 -68.49
N ILE A 298 -76.18 -37.41 -68.21
CA ILE A 298 -76.94 -37.47 -66.94
C ILE A 298 -76.02 -37.74 -65.74
N VAL A 299 -75.02 -38.61 -65.89
CA VAL A 299 -74.01 -38.88 -64.85
C VAL A 299 -73.12 -37.66 -64.60
N ASP A 300 -72.68 -36.97 -65.66
CA ASP A 300 -71.87 -35.75 -65.54
C ASP A 300 -72.68 -34.54 -65.02
N SER A 301 -74.00 -34.48 -65.26
CA SER A 301 -74.90 -33.50 -64.62
C SER A 301 -75.10 -33.80 -63.13
N LEU A 302 -75.21 -35.07 -62.74
CA LEU A 302 -75.33 -35.49 -61.33
C LEU A 302 -74.05 -35.25 -60.50
N ILE A 303 -72.88 -35.17 -61.15
CA ILE A 303 -71.60 -34.85 -60.51
C ILE A 303 -71.42 -33.32 -60.35
N ASN A 304 -72.04 -32.50 -61.19
CA ASN A 304 -71.92 -31.04 -61.17
C ASN A 304 -73.06 -30.31 -60.42
N ASP A 305 -74.18 -30.99 -60.12
CA ASP A 305 -75.28 -30.45 -59.29
C ASP A 305 -75.12 -30.77 -57.80
N ILE A 306 -73.92 -30.57 -57.23
CA ILE A 306 -73.72 -30.58 -55.78
C ILE A 306 -74.22 -29.24 -55.21
N PRO A 307 -75.21 -29.21 -54.30
CA PRO A 307 -75.47 -28.02 -53.50
C PRO A 307 -74.34 -27.83 -52.49
N HIS A 308 -73.78 -26.62 -52.43
CA HIS A 308 -73.04 -26.16 -51.25
C HIS A 308 -73.98 -26.17 -50.03
N GLU A 309 -73.48 -26.67 -48.90
CA GLU A 309 -74.16 -26.65 -47.60
C GLU A 309 -74.61 -25.24 -47.24
N GLY A 310 -75.90 -25.04 -46.97
CA GLY A 310 -76.48 -23.78 -46.51
C GLY A 310 -78.01 -23.82 -46.55
N GLU A 311 -78.61 -24.40 -45.50
CA GLU A 311 -80.05 -24.65 -45.35
C GLU A 311 -80.91 -23.38 -45.50
N LYS A 312 -81.59 -23.27 -46.66
CA LYS A 312 -83.01 -22.91 -46.69
C LYS A 312 -83.80 -24.21 -46.61
N GLU A 313 -84.80 -24.24 -45.72
CA GLU A 313 -85.81 -25.31 -45.67
C GLU A 313 -86.38 -25.64 -47.06
N PRO A 314 -86.63 -26.92 -47.36
CA PRO A 314 -87.64 -27.26 -48.33
C PRO A 314 -88.77 -28.06 -47.69
N GLY A 315 -89.94 -27.43 -47.67
CA GLY A 315 -91.05 -27.90 -48.51
C GLY A 315 -91.32 -29.40 -48.50
N THR A 316 -92.35 -29.75 -47.74
CA THR A 316 -93.02 -31.06 -47.73
C THR A 316 -93.45 -31.51 -49.13
N ASN A 317 -92.60 -32.25 -49.84
CA ASN A 317 -93.02 -33.16 -50.90
C ASN A 317 -92.79 -34.61 -50.43
N LYS A 318 -93.90 -35.27 -50.11
CA LYS A 318 -93.97 -36.68 -49.76
C LYS A 318 -93.60 -37.52 -51.00
N ASP A 319 -92.83 -38.58 -50.79
CA ASP A 319 -92.51 -39.68 -51.73
C ASP A 319 -91.26 -39.62 -52.62
N GLY A 320 -90.14 -39.08 -52.12
CA GLY A 320 -88.81 -39.27 -52.73
C GLY A 320 -87.82 -39.93 -51.77
N LYS A 321 -87.68 -41.26 -51.81
CA LYS A 321 -86.62 -41.96 -51.06
C LYS A 321 -85.25 -41.52 -51.61
N PRO A 322 -84.27 -41.15 -50.77
CA PRO A 322 -82.93 -40.80 -51.23
C PRO A 322 -82.33 -41.97 -52.02
N THR A 323 -81.86 -41.67 -53.23
CA THR A 323 -81.43 -42.67 -54.21
C THR A 323 -80.09 -43.27 -53.80
N ASN A 324 -79.88 -44.56 -54.09
CA ASN A 324 -78.67 -45.35 -53.79
C ASN A 324 -77.33 -44.65 -54.11
N ALA A 325 -77.33 -43.75 -55.11
CA ALA A 325 -76.16 -42.97 -55.52
C ALA A 325 -75.72 -41.92 -54.48
N PHE A 326 -76.66 -41.30 -53.75
CA PHE A 326 -76.35 -40.33 -52.70
C PHE A 326 -75.58 -41.00 -51.55
N TYR A 327 -76.10 -42.12 -51.05
CA TYR A 327 -75.43 -42.91 -50.01
C TYR A 327 -74.04 -43.40 -50.45
N LEU A 328 -73.89 -43.83 -51.72
CA LEU A 328 -72.60 -44.25 -52.25
C LEU A 328 -71.57 -43.11 -52.28
N LEU A 329 -71.97 -41.93 -52.77
CA LEU A 329 -71.10 -40.76 -52.85
C LEU A 329 -70.69 -40.26 -51.46
N THR A 330 -71.64 -40.17 -50.52
CA THR A 330 -71.36 -39.80 -49.13
C THR A 330 -70.39 -40.79 -48.48
N THR A 331 -70.56 -42.10 -48.72
CA THR A 331 -69.63 -43.12 -48.21
C THR A 331 -68.22 -42.95 -48.78
N VAL A 332 -68.08 -42.65 -50.08
CA VAL A 332 -66.77 -42.41 -50.72
C VAL A 332 -66.09 -41.15 -50.17
N LEU A 333 -66.84 -40.07 -49.96
CA LEU A 333 -66.31 -38.82 -49.40
C LEU A 333 -65.87 -39.00 -47.94
N ILE A 334 -66.67 -39.68 -47.11
CA ILE A 334 -66.30 -39.98 -45.73
C ILE A 334 -65.08 -40.91 -45.69
N HIS A 335 -64.98 -41.89 -46.59
CA HIS A 335 -63.82 -42.78 -46.67
C HIS A 335 -62.53 -42.01 -47.01
N ARG A 336 -62.61 -41.07 -47.96
CA ARG A 336 -61.48 -40.19 -48.32
C ARG A 336 -61.06 -39.30 -47.15
N LYS A 337 -62.02 -38.79 -46.37
CA LYS A 337 -61.74 -38.01 -45.16
C LYS A 337 -61.10 -38.87 -44.07
N CYS A 338 -61.54 -40.13 -43.90
CA CYS A 338 -60.91 -41.10 -42.99
C CYS A 338 -59.46 -41.38 -43.37
N GLU A 339 -59.16 -41.61 -44.66
CA GLU A 339 -57.78 -41.84 -45.14
C GLU A 339 -56.86 -40.62 -44.92
N GLU A 340 -57.41 -39.40 -45.05
CA GLU A 340 -56.67 -38.18 -44.77
C GLU A 340 -56.38 -38.01 -43.27
N LEU A 341 -57.38 -38.23 -42.41
CA LEU A 341 -57.22 -38.22 -40.96
C LEU A 341 -56.25 -39.32 -40.49
N GLU A 342 -56.28 -40.52 -41.08
CA GLU A 342 -55.33 -41.60 -40.76
C GLU A 342 -53.90 -41.25 -41.15
N ARG A 343 -53.71 -40.51 -42.26
CA ARG A 343 -52.38 -39.99 -42.65
C ARG A 343 -51.88 -38.92 -41.67
N ARG A 344 -52.74 -37.99 -41.26
CA ARG A 344 -52.39 -36.95 -40.27
C ARG A 344 -52.08 -37.56 -38.91
N LEU A 345 -52.91 -38.49 -38.41
CA LEU A 345 -52.64 -39.20 -37.15
C LEU A 345 -51.30 -39.93 -37.16
N LYS A 346 -50.89 -40.53 -38.29
CA LYS A 346 -49.57 -41.17 -38.40
C LYS A 346 -48.43 -40.16 -38.28
N GLN A 347 -48.55 -38.98 -38.91
CA GLN A 347 -47.58 -37.88 -38.77
C GLN A 347 -47.54 -37.34 -37.34
N ASP A 348 -48.71 -37.06 -36.75
CA ASP A 348 -48.83 -36.57 -35.38
C ASP A 348 -48.25 -37.59 -34.38
N THR A 349 -48.39 -38.90 -34.64
CA THR A 349 -47.79 -39.96 -33.80
C THR A 349 -46.27 -39.91 -33.84
N THR A 350 -45.66 -39.70 -35.02
CA THR A 350 -44.21 -39.57 -35.15
C THR A 350 -43.69 -38.31 -34.50
N GLU A 351 -44.36 -37.17 -34.70
CA GLU A 351 -43.98 -35.90 -34.06
C GLU A 351 -44.15 -35.94 -32.54
N LEU A 352 -45.21 -36.59 -32.02
CA LEU A 352 -45.39 -36.81 -30.59
C LEU A 352 -44.27 -37.68 -30.00
N GLN A 353 -43.75 -38.64 -30.75
CA GLN A 353 -42.66 -39.50 -30.31
C GLN A 353 -41.34 -38.73 -30.29
N GLU A 354 -41.02 -37.97 -31.33
CA GLU A 354 -39.84 -37.10 -31.39
C GLU A 354 -39.83 -36.07 -30.26
N LEU A 355 -40.98 -35.43 -30.00
CA LEU A 355 -41.12 -34.48 -28.87
C LEU A 355 -40.94 -35.17 -27.51
N ARG A 356 -41.40 -36.41 -27.35
CA ARG A 356 -41.18 -37.17 -26.10
C ARG A 356 -39.71 -37.49 -25.89
N ASP A 357 -39.01 -37.87 -26.95
CA ASP A 357 -37.60 -38.20 -26.90
C ASP A 357 -36.76 -36.93 -26.62
N GLU A 358 -37.06 -35.78 -27.23
CA GLU A 358 -36.40 -34.49 -26.95
C GLU A 358 -36.67 -34.03 -25.51
N ILE A 359 -37.91 -34.15 -25.00
CA ILE A 359 -38.23 -33.83 -23.60
C ILE A 359 -37.47 -34.74 -22.63
N ALA A 360 -37.34 -36.03 -22.95
CA ALA A 360 -36.60 -36.98 -22.11
C ALA A 360 -35.10 -36.66 -22.06
N GLU A 361 -34.51 -36.25 -23.19
CA GLU A 361 -33.11 -35.84 -23.27
C GLU A 361 -32.85 -34.55 -22.46
N LEU A 362 -33.73 -33.55 -22.60
CA LEU A 362 -33.70 -32.32 -21.81
C LEU A 362 -33.85 -32.57 -20.31
N HIS A 363 -34.74 -33.48 -19.89
CA HIS A 363 -34.85 -33.88 -18.48
C HIS A 363 -33.55 -34.50 -17.96
N SER A 364 -32.86 -35.31 -18.78
CA SER A 364 -31.57 -35.90 -18.44
C SER A 364 -30.49 -34.83 -18.28
N GLU A 365 -30.44 -33.87 -19.21
CA GLU A 365 -29.48 -32.76 -19.15
C GLU A 365 -29.74 -31.85 -17.95
N LYS A 366 -31.01 -31.48 -17.72
CA LYS A 366 -31.45 -30.70 -16.56
C LYS A 366 -31.07 -31.38 -15.26
N SER A 367 -31.32 -32.68 -15.12
CA SER A 367 -30.90 -33.44 -13.93
C SER A 367 -29.39 -33.44 -13.73
N SER A 368 -28.61 -33.54 -14.81
CA SER A 368 -27.14 -33.41 -14.75
C SER A 368 -26.70 -32.01 -14.31
N PHE A 369 -27.34 -30.95 -14.82
CA PHE A 369 -27.04 -29.57 -14.42
C PHE A 369 -27.45 -29.29 -12.97
N GLU A 370 -28.63 -29.73 -12.53
CA GLU A 370 -29.07 -29.66 -11.14
C GLU A 370 -28.06 -30.33 -10.21
N GLN A 371 -27.55 -31.51 -10.58
CA GLN A 371 -26.54 -32.21 -9.79
C GLN A 371 -25.18 -31.47 -9.74
N LYS A 372 -24.79 -30.79 -10.83
CA LYS A 372 -23.59 -29.96 -10.89
C LYS A 372 -23.75 -28.69 -10.05
N ILE A 373 -24.91 -28.05 -10.13
CA ILE A 373 -25.27 -26.89 -9.30
C ILE A 373 -25.21 -27.28 -7.83
N GLU A 374 -25.84 -28.39 -7.44
CA GLU A 374 -25.84 -28.85 -6.05
C GLU A 374 -24.41 -29.12 -5.52
N ARG A 375 -23.53 -29.70 -6.35
CA ARG A 375 -22.11 -29.85 -6.01
C ARG A 375 -21.41 -28.51 -5.87
N GLY A 376 -21.68 -27.56 -6.78
CA GLY A 376 -21.15 -26.20 -6.72
C GLY A 376 -21.63 -25.44 -5.48
N THR A 377 -22.90 -25.59 -5.09
CA THR A 377 -23.45 -24.99 -3.87
C THR A 377 -22.75 -25.55 -2.63
N ARG A 378 -22.57 -26.88 -2.54
CA ARG A 378 -21.83 -27.49 -1.42
C ARG A 378 -20.37 -27.01 -1.37
N GLN A 379 -19.72 -26.83 -2.51
CA GLN A 379 -18.36 -26.28 -2.56
C GLN A 379 -18.32 -24.82 -2.10
N LYS A 380 -19.29 -24.01 -2.53
CA LYS A 380 -19.46 -22.64 -2.05
C LYS A 380 -19.63 -22.61 -0.53
N ASP A 381 -20.51 -23.44 0.03
CA ASP A 381 -20.74 -23.49 1.48
C ASP A 381 -19.46 -23.81 2.25
N VAL A 382 -18.67 -24.78 1.77
CA VAL A 382 -17.36 -25.13 2.37
C VAL A 382 -16.35 -23.98 2.29
N LEU A 383 -16.33 -23.27 1.17
CA LEU A 383 -15.44 -22.11 0.98
C LEU A 383 -15.86 -20.92 1.86
N GLU A 384 -17.16 -20.70 2.00
CA GLU A 384 -17.75 -19.66 2.85
C GLU A 384 -17.47 -19.95 4.33
N GLU A 385 -17.62 -21.20 4.77
CA GLU A 385 -17.23 -21.66 6.11
C GLU A 385 -15.73 -21.44 6.36
N ARG A 386 -14.88 -21.81 5.41
CA ARG A 386 -13.42 -21.60 5.51
C ARG A 386 -13.04 -20.12 5.54
N MET A 387 -13.73 -19.26 4.79
CA MET A 387 -13.54 -17.82 4.87
C MET A 387 -13.91 -17.28 6.24
N ASN A 388 -15.03 -17.73 6.81
CA ASN A 388 -15.47 -17.33 8.14
C ASN A 388 -14.47 -17.78 9.22
N GLU A 389 -13.93 -19.00 9.12
CA GLU A 389 -12.83 -19.45 9.99
C GLU A 389 -11.58 -18.56 9.88
N MET A 390 -11.19 -18.16 8.67
CA MET A 390 -10.05 -17.26 8.49
C MET A 390 -10.32 -15.87 9.07
N ARG A 391 -11.53 -15.31 8.84
CA ARG A 391 -11.93 -14.04 9.45
C ARG A 391 -11.83 -14.10 10.97
N LEU A 392 -12.40 -15.14 11.58
CA LEU A 392 -12.35 -15.33 13.03
C LEU A 392 -10.90 -15.42 13.56
N LYS A 393 -10.01 -16.14 12.84
CA LYS A 393 -8.58 -16.21 13.21
C LYS A 393 -7.89 -14.85 13.15
N TYR A 394 -8.15 -14.06 12.12
CA TYR A 394 -7.57 -12.73 11.98
C TYR A 394 -8.12 -11.75 13.02
N GLU A 395 -9.42 -11.84 13.33
CA GLU A 395 -10.07 -11.03 14.35
C GLU A 395 -9.48 -11.33 15.74
N ASN A 396 -9.29 -12.60 16.08
CA ASN A 396 -8.59 -13.01 17.30
C ASN A 396 -7.14 -12.51 17.34
N SER A 397 -6.41 -12.60 16.22
CA SER A 397 -5.01 -12.13 16.15
C SER A 397 -4.91 -10.60 16.30
N LEU A 398 -5.90 -9.87 15.78
CA LEU A 398 -6.04 -8.42 15.97
C LEU A 398 -6.31 -8.09 17.43
N GLU A 399 -7.22 -8.81 18.10
CA GLU A 399 -7.52 -8.60 19.51
C GLU A 399 -6.30 -8.88 20.41
N GLU A 400 -5.49 -9.90 20.08
CA GLU A 400 -4.22 -10.17 20.76
C GLU A 400 -3.19 -9.05 20.58
N LEU A 401 -3.06 -8.52 19.35
CA LEU A 401 -2.19 -7.39 19.05
C LEU A 401 -2.65 -6.10 19.75
N GLU A 402 -3.95 -5.84 19.80
CA GLU A 402 -4.51 -4.70 20.53
C GLU A 402 -4.19 -4.77 22.02
N LYS A 403 -4.36 -5.95 22.64
CA LYS A 403 -3.96 -6.18 24.05
C LYS A 403 -2.46 -5.97 24.27
N LEU A 404 -1.62 -6.39 23.33
CA LEU A 404 -0.17 -6.18 23.40
C LEU A 404 0.16 -4.68 23.33
N CYS A 405 -0.45 -3.95 22.38
CA CYS A 405 -0.30 -2.50 22.23
C CYS A 405 -0.76 -1.74 23.48
N GLU A 406 -1.90 -2.12 24.09
CA GLU A 406 -2.38 -1.54 25.34
C GLU A 406 -1.41 -1.80 26.49
N THR A 407 -0.82 -2.99 26.56
CA THR A 407 0.18 -3.33 27.57
C THR A 407 1.44 -2.48 27.41
N GLN A 408 1.96 -2.36 26.18
CA GLN A 408 3.12 -1.53 25.87
C GLN A 408 2.85 -0.04 26.14
N LYS A 409 1.65 0.44 25.83
CA LYS A 409 1.23 1.82 26.16
C LYS A 409 1.24 2.06 27.68
N GLY A 410 0.75 1.10 28.47
CA GLY A 410 0.81 1.17 29.92
C GLY A 410 2.23 1.13 30.48
N GLU A 411 3.16 0.42 29.85
CA GLU A 411 4.58 0.42 30.22
C GLU A 411 5.27 1.75 29.87
N LEU A 412 4.97 2.33 28.70
CA LEU A 412 5.45 3.65 28.30
C LEU A 412 4.98 4.75 29.26
N GLU A 413 3.72 4.72 29.70
CA GLU A 413 3.22 5.65 30.71
C GLU A 413 4.00 5.54 32.03
N LYS A 414 4.28 4.31 32.50
CA LYS A 414 5.11 4.09 33.71
C LYS A 414 6.52 4.64 33.54
N LEU A 415 7.16 4.40 32.39
CA LEU A 415 8.51 4.92 32.11
C LEU A 415 8.52 6.44 32.03
N GLN A 416 7.49 7.04 31.43
CA GLN A 416 7.34 8.49 31.36
C GLN A 416 7.17 9.10 32.75
N ASP A 417 6.40 8.47 33.63
CA ASP A 417 6.23 8.91 35.01
C ASP A 417 7.51 8.77 35.83
N ILE A 418 8.28 7.69 35.64
CA ILE A 418 9.61 7.54 36.26
C ILE A 418 10.54 8.66 35.79
N ALA A 419 10.60 8.94 34.49
CA ALA A 419 11.43 10.00 33.93
C ALA A 419 11.03 11.39 34.44
N ARG A 420 9.71 11.69 34.50
CA ARG A 420 9.19 12.94 35.08
C ARG A 420 9.59 13.08 36.54
N ASN A 421 9.42 12.02 37.33
CA ASN A 421 9.74 12.03 38.76
C ASN A 421 11.25 12.21 39.00
N GLN A 422 12.10 11.55 38.21
CA GLN A 422 13.56 11.75 38.28
C GLN A 422 13.97 13.17 37.89
N SER A 423 13.38 13.73 36.83
CA SER A 423 13.63 15.12 36.41
C SER A 423 13.22 16.12 37.49
N HIS A 424 12.08 15.91 38.14
CA HIS A 424 11.64 16.75 39.27
C HIS A 424 12.60 16.62 40.46
N ALA A 425 13.02 15.40 40.82
CA ALA A 425 13.96 15.17 41.90
C ALA A 425 15.33 15.84 41.65
N MET A 426 15.84 15.76 40.41
CA MET A 426 17.08 16.44 40.03
C MET A 426 16.94 17.96 40.13
N THR A 427 15.86 18.52 39.57
CA THR A 427 15.59 19.97 39.63
C THR A 427 15.47 20.46 41.08
N SER A 428 14.76 19.72 41.95
CA SER A 428 14.67 20.04 43.38
C SER A 428 16.01 19.97 44.10
N SER A 429 16.83 18.96 43.84
CA SER A 429 18.18 18.84 44.41
C SER A 429 19.10 19.98 43.96
N GLN A 430 18.99 20.37 42.70
CA GLN A 430 19.75 21.47 42.12
C GLN A 430 19.38 22.81 42.76
N MET A 431 18.08 23.08 42.96
CA MET A 431 17.61 24.26 43.70
C MET A 431 18.11 24.27 45.16
N GLU A 432 18.08 23.13 45.86
CA GLU A 432 18.57 23.05 47.23
C GLU A 432 20.08 23.33 47.33
N ASN A 433 20.86 22.85 46.36
CA ASN A 433 22.29 23.13 46.27
C ASN A 433 22.60 24.60 45.96
N GLU A 434 21.83 25.22 45.06
CA GLU A 434 21.93 26.66 44.79
C GLU A 434 21.61 27.49 46.03
N GLU A 435 20.59 27.10 46.80
CA GLU A 435 20.21 27.80 48.03
C GLU A 435 21.28 27.68 49.12
N LYS A 436 21.90 26.50 49.26
CA LYS A 436 23.07 26.29 50.14
C LYS A 436 24.26 27.16 49.72
N MET A 437 24.54 27.25 48.42
CA MET A 437 25.59 28.13 47.89
C MET A 437 25.30 29.59 48.18
N LYS A 438 24.06 30.06 47.98
CA LYS A 438 23.66 31.44 48.32
C LYS A 438 23.89 31.76 49.80
N ARG A 439 23.44 30.89 50.71
CA ARG A 439 23.68 31.05 52.16
C ARG A 439 25.17 31.09 52.49
N ARG A 440 25.99 30.28 51.83
CA ARG A 440 27.45 30.26 52.02
C ARG A 440 28.11 31.57 51.57
N ILE A 441 27.64 32.13 50.45
CA ILE A 441 28.10 33.43 49.95
C ILE A 441 27.72 34.55 50.95
N GLU A 442 26.52 34.52 51.50
CA GLU A 442 26.07 35.49 52.54
C GLU A 442 26.87 35.38 53.84
N GLU A 443 27.20 34.16 54.30
CA GLU A 443 28.10 33.93 55.44
C GLU A 443 29.49 34.52 55.19
N LEU A 444 30.08 34.27 54.00
CA LEU A 444 31.40 34.78 53.63
C LEU A 444 31.42 36.31 53.55
N ALA A 445 30.35 36.92 53.00
CA ALA A 445 30.21 38.37 52.95
C ALA A 445 30.13 38.98 54.36
N SER A 446 29.43 38.32 55.30
CA SER A 446 29.33 38.75 56.69
C SER A 446 30.70 38.71 57.41
N LEU A 447 31.47 37.64 57.19
CA LEU A 447 32.84 37.49 57.72
C LEU A 447 33.80 38.53 57.12
N GLU A 448 33.63 38.90 55.85
CA GLU A 448 34.44 39.93 55.22
C GLU A 448 34.21 41.33 55.83
N VAL A 449 32.96 41.64 56.18
CA VAL A 449 32.60 42.87 56.91
C VAL A 449 33.23 42.87 58.31
N GLU A 450 33.19 41.74 59.00
CA GLU A 450 33.78 41.58 60.33
C GLU A 450 35.32 41.70 60.31
N TYR A 451 35.96 41.13 59.30
CA TYR A 451 37.39 41.26 59.05
C TYR A 451 37.80 42.72 58.76
N LYS A 452 37.04 43.44 57.93
CA LYS A 452 37.25 44.87 57.65
C LYS A 452 37.08 45.74 58.91
N SER A 453 36.15 45.40 59.80
CA SER A 453 35.97 46.07 61.10
C SER A 453 37.17 45.87 62.04
N LEU A 454 37.71 44.66 62.10
CA LEU A 454 38.91 44.35 62.89
C LEU A 454 40.17 45.06 62.36
N GLN A 455 40.27 45.23 61.04
CA GLN A 455 41.36 45.98 60.40
C GLN A 455 41.31 47.47 60.76
N GLY A 456 40.11 48.05 60.95
CA GLY A 456 39.92 49.42 61.43
C GLY A 456 40.44 49.65 62.86
N LYS A 457 40.19 48.70 63.78
CA LYS A 457 40.67 48.77 65.18
C LYS A 457 42.19 48.61 65.32
N ASN A 458 42.83 47.95 64.37
CA ASN A 458 44.29 47.79 64.33
C ASN A 458 45.02 49.07 63.88
N ASN A 459 44.32 49.97 63.18
CA ASN A 459 44.87 51.25 62.74
C ASN A 459 44.81 52.32 63.86
N GLU A 460 43.82 52.27 64.77
CA GLU A 460 43.76 53.16 65.94
C GLU A 460 44.90 52.89 66.94
N THR A 461 45.30 51.63 67.11
CA THR A 461 46.43 51.24 67.97
C THR A 461 47.81 51.66 67.41
N TYR A 462 47.90 51.97 66.11
CA TYR A 462 49.12 52.41 65.46
C TYR A 462 49.38 53.93 65.60
N GLU A 463 48.31 54.74 65.70
CA GLU A 463 48.42 56.19 65.92
C GLU A 463 48.77 56.54 67.39
N ASP A 464 48.35 55.73 68.37
CA ASP A 464 48.76 55.90 69.77
C ASP A 464 50.25 55.63 70.03
N LEU A 465 50.87 54.78 69.21
CA LEU A 465 52.32 54.49 69.24
C LEU A 465 53.17 55.64 68.64
N LYS A 466 52.55 56.48 67.80
CA LYS A 466 53.20 57.59 67.09
C LYS A 466 53.32 58.83 67.99
N ASN A 467 52.34 59.07 68.86
CA ASN A 467 52.33 60.19 69.80
C ASN A 467 53.32 60.05 70.98
N THR A 468 53.73 58.83 71.33
CA THR A 468 54.73 58.56 72.39
C THR A 468 56.18 58.74 71.91
N LYS A 469 56.42 58.69 70.59
CA LYS A 469 57.76 58.81 69.99
C LYS A 469 58.24 60.27 69.83
N SER A 470 57.31 61.23 69.83
CA SER A 470 57.60 62.67 69.65
C SER A 470 58.24 63.37 70.86
N LYS A 471 58.30 62.73 72.05
CA LYS A 471 58.87 63.32 73.28
C LYS A 471 60.31 62.92 73.58
N LEU A 472 60.95 62.07 72.76
CA LEU A 472 62.30 61.53 73.01
C LEU A 472 63.39 62.09 72.05
N GLN A 473 63.00 62.96 71.10
CA GLN A 473 63.85 63.42 69.99
C GLN A 473 64.60 64.76 70.25
N GLU A 474 64.60 65.29 71.48
CA GLU A 474 65.32 66.54 71.82
C GLU A 474 66.73 66.33 72.42
N ALA A 475 67.17 65.09 72.71
CA ALA A 475 68.39 64.90 73.51
C ALA A 475 69.67 64.44 72.78
N GLN A 476 69.66 64.09 71.49
CA GLN A 476 70.85 63.47 70.86
C GLN A 476 71.20 63.94 69.45
N ASN A 477 71.12 65.25 69.22
CA ASN A 477 71.94 65.90 68.20
C ASN A 477 73.36 66.10 68.75
N ARG A 478 74.27 65.17 68.43
CA ARG A 478 75.75 65.35 68.26
C ARG A 478 76.46 63.98 68.35
N ASN A 479 76.48 63.19 67.28
CA ASN A 479 77.70 62.53 66.80
C ASN A 479 77.46 61.80 65.47
N SER A 480 78.23 62.19 64.45
CA SER A 480 78.71 61.33 63.36
C SER A 480 77.72 60.74 62.36
N GLU A 481 77.46 61.53 61.32
CA GLU A 481 77.66 61.29 59.86
C GLU A 481 78.42 60.03 59.35
N PHE A 482 78.59 58.95 60.12
CA PHE A 482 79.25 57.71 59.66
C PHE A 482 78.31 56.52 59.41
N GLN A 483 76.99 56.70 59.51
CA GLN A 483 76.00 55.66 59.13
C GLN A 483 75.18 55.99 57.87
N GLU A 484 75.55 57.04 57.12
CA GLU A 484 74.82 57.47 55.92
C GLU A 484 75.26 56.74 54.63
N VAL A 485 76.41 56.05 54.65
CA VAL A 485 76.87 55.21 53.53
C VAL A 485 76.30 53.78 53.61
N ILE A 486 76.03 53.24 54.80
CA ILE A 486 75.46 51.88 54.97
C ILE A 486 73.95 51.84 54.66
N ARG A 487 73.24 52.97 54.66
CA ARG A 487 71.80 53.02 54.34
C ARG A 487 71.49 53.02 52.84
N LYS A 488 72.39 53.54 51.98
CA LYS A 488 72.17 53.55 50.52
C LYS A 488 72.27 52.15 49.89
N LEU A 489 73.15 51.27 50.37
CA LEU A 489 73.27 49.89 49.87
C LEU A 489 72.16 48.93 50.36
N ASN A 490 71.42 49.29 51.42
CA ASN A 490 70.27 48.50 51.88
C ASN A 490 68.93 48.93 51.25
N LEU A 491 68.85 50.11 50.60
CA LEU A 491 67.67 50.52 49.82
C LEU A 491 67.61 49.83 48.45
N GLU A 492 68.74 49.66 47.74
CA GLU A 492 68.76 48.97 46.44
C GLU A 492 68.43 47.46 46.56
N LYS A 493 68.76 46.83 47.69
CA LYS A 493 68.41 45.42 47.96
C LYS A 493 66.92 45.23 48.30
N GLY A 494 66.27 46.26 48.85
CA GLY A 494 64.83 46.26 49.16
C GLY A 494 63.96 46.56 47.94
N GLU A 495 64.39 47.48 47.07
CA GLU A 495 63.68 47.83 45.83
C GLU A 495 63.73 46.68 44.81
N LEU A 496 64.84 45.94 44.71
CA LEU A 496 64.94 44.71 43.89
C LEU A 496 64.09 43.56 44.44
N ALA A 497 64.01 43.38 45.77
CA ALA A 497 63.14 42.35 46.37
C ALA A 497 61.64 42.69 46.20
N GLN A 498 61.30 43.98 46.20
CA GLN A 498 59.95 44.46 45.94
C GLN A 498 59.58 44.35 44.45
N GLN A 499 60.51 44.62 43.53
CA GLN A 499 60.31 44.38 42.09
C GLN A 499 60.18 42.88 41.76
N VAL A 500 60.94 42.00 42.39
CA VAL A 500 60.82 40.54 42.22
C VAL A 500 59.51 40.01 42.82
N SER A 501 59.05 40.52 43.97
CA SER A 501 57.74 40.14 44.54
C SER A 501 56.55 40.65 43.71
N THR A 502 56.71 41.81 43.06
CA THR A 502 55.70 42.38 42.17
C THR A 502 55.68 41.62 40.85
N ALA A 503 56.85 41.30 40.27
CA ALA A 503 56.98 40.46 39.09
C ALA A 503 56.52 39.02 39.32
N GLN A 504 56.70 38.44 40.52
CA GLN A 504 56.15 37.13 40.88
C GLN A 504 54.63 37.15 41.06
N ARG A 505 54.06 38.23 41.60
CA ARG A 505 52.60 38.44 41.67
C ARG A 505 51.99 38.68 40.30
N GLU A 506 52.65 39.45 39.44
CA GLU A 506 52.26 39.67 38.05
C GLU A 506 52.41 38.38 37.22
N ALA A 507 53.45 37.57 37.46
CA ALA A 507 53.62 36.26 36.82
C ALA A 507 52.56 35.24 37.28
N LEU A 508 52.17 35.24 38.57
CA LEU A 508 51.06 34.42 39.08
C LEU A 508 49.71 34.90 38.54
N ALA A 509 49.49 36.21 38.44
CA ALA A 509 48.30 36.78 37.81
C ALA A 509 48.25 36.44 36.31
N LEU A 510 49.36 36.56 35.58
CA LEU A 510 49.49 36.14 34.18
C LEU A 510 49.29 34.64 34.02
N LYS A 511 49.76 33.82 34.96
CA LYS A 511 49.52 32.37 34.97
C LYS A 511 48.04 32.06 35.17
N HIS A 512 47.37 32.68 36.14
CA HIS A 512 45.92 32.53 36.33
C HIS A 512 45.11 33.09 35.16
N THR A 513 45.57 34.17 34.52
CA THR A 513 44.91 34.71 33.31
C THR A 513 45.10 33.77 32.13
N LYS A 514 46.29 33.15 31.99
CA LYS A 514 46.57 32.14 30.97
C LYS A 514 45.77 30.85 31.20
N GLU A 515 45.64 30.40 32.44
CA GLU A 515 44.80 29.25 32.82
C GLU A 515 43.31 29.54 32.56
N SER A 516 42.81 30.71 32.95
CA SER A 516 41.44 31.14 32.65
C SER A 516 41.19 31.33 31.14
N GLN A 517 42.16 31.87 30.40
CA GLN A 517 42.09 31.95 28.93
C GLN A 517 42.14 30.56 28.29
N GLN A 518 42.88 29.61 28.87
CA GLN A 518 42.97 28.24 28.39
C GLN A 518 41.69 27.44 28.68
N GLU A 519 41.07 27.65 29.85
CA GLU A 519 39.73 27.12 30.17
C GLU A 519 38.66 27.72 29.25
N MET A 520 38.71 29.03 28.95
CA MET A 520 37.83 29.64 27.95
C MET A 520 38.07 29.06 26.55
N LEU A 521 39.33 28.84 26.15
CA LEU A 521 39.67 28.22 24.87
C LEU A 521 39.21 26.77 24.79
N GLU A 522 39.28 26.02 25.89
CA GLU A 522 38.78 24.65 25.98
C GLU A 522 37.24 24.60 25.97
N ALA A 523 36.57 25.54 26.64
CA ALA A 523 35.12 25.70 26.56
C ALA A 523 34.66 26.04 25.14
N VAL A 524 35.32 27.01 24.47
CA VAL A 524 35.04 27.37 23.08
C VAL A 524 35.35 26.21 22.13
N ARG A 525 36.44 25.46 22.34
CA ARG A 525 36.76 24.25 21.55
C ARG A 525 35.77 23.11 21.80
N SER A 526 35.24 22.98 23.01
CA SER A 526 34.20 22.00 23.34
C SER A 526 32.89 22.37 22.67
N GLN A 527 32.52 23.65 22.70
CA GLN A 527 31.33 24.19 22.05
C GLN A 527 31.43 24.07 20.52
N TYR A 528 32.61 24.36 19.95
CA TYR A 528 32.89 24.15 18.53
C TYR A 528 32.82 22.67 18.14
N ARG A 529 33.32 21.75 18.97
CA ARG A 529 33.19 20.30 18.73
C ARG A 529 31.73 19.83 18.77
N ALA A 530 30.94 20.33 19.72
CA ALA A 530 29.51 20.06 19.77
C ALA A 530 28.80 20.57 18.50
N GLN A 531 29.10 21.79 18.07
CA GLN A 531 28.55 22.37 16.84
C GLN A 531 28.99 21.62 15.58
N VAL A 532 30.23 21.14 15.49
CA VAL A 532 30.69 20.31 14.36
C VAL A 532 29.96 18.96 14.34
N THR A 533 29.64 18.40 15.51
CA THR A 533 28.85 17.16 15.62
C THR A 533 27.39 17.41 15.18
N GLU A 534 26.80 18.52 15.60
CA GLU A 534 25.47 18.96 15.19
C GLU A 534 25.40 19.26 13.69
N ILE A 535 26.45 19.87 13.10
CA ILE A 535 26.57 20.04 11.64
C ILE A 535 26.65 18.68 10.94
N GLY A 536 27.38 17.71 11.49
CA GLY A 536 27.44 16.36 10.94
C GLY A 536 26.07 15.67 10.95
N GLN A 537 25.29 15.84 12.02
CA GLN A 537 23.91 15.35 12.11
C GLN A 537 23.00 16.04 11.09
N LEU A 538 23.05 17.38 11.01
CA LEU A 538 22.27 18.13 10.03
C LEU A 538 22.64 17.82 8.57
N GLN A 539 23.91 17.48 8.30
CA GLN A 539 24.34 17.00 6.98
C GLN A 539 23.79 15.60 6.65
N GLY A 540 23.71 14.72 7.66
CA GLY A 540 23.02 13.43 7.53
C GLY A 540 21.53 13.59 7.29
N ASP A 541 20.87 14.46 8.05
CA ASP A 541 19.45 14.77 7.89
C ASP A 541 19.16 15.42 6.53
N LEU A 542 20.05 16.28 6.03
CA LEU A 542 19.94 16.87 4.70
C LEU A 542 20.05 15.80 3.60
N ALA A 543 20.99 14.85 3.72
CA ALA A 543 21.12 13.75 2.78
C ALA A 543 19.87 12.86 2.75
N ASN A 544 19.31 12.55 3.93
CA ASN A 544 18.07 11.79 4.06
C ASN A 544 16.88 12.54 3.45
N LEU A 545 16.79 13.86 3.65
CA LEU A 545 15.74 14.69 3.04
C LEU A 545 15.88 14.79 1.52
N GLN A 546 17.11 14.74 1.00
CA GLN A 546 17.37 14.72 -0.44
C GLN A 546 16.95 13.39 -1.07
N GLU A 547 17.20 12.27 -0.41
CA GLU A 547 16.70 10.96 -0.84
C GLU A 547 15.16 10.91 -0.82
N VAL A 548 14.52 11.48 0.21
CA VAL A 548 13.06 11.61 0.27
C VAL A 548 12.52 12.53 -0.83
N HIS A 549 13.24 13.61 -1.16
CA HIS A 549 12.88 14.51 -2.27
C HIS A 549 12.95 13.79 -3.63
N ASP A 550 14.01 13.03 -3.88
CA ASP A 550 14.20 12.28 -5.12
C ASP A 550 13.10 11.21 -5.29
N VAL A 551 12.75 10.50 -4.21
CA VAL A 551 11.62 9.56 -4.20
C VAL A 551 10.28 10.26 -4.43
N ALA A 552 10.09 11.46 -3.86
CA ALA A 552 8.87 12.23 -4.06
C ALA A 552 8.74 12.76 -5.50
N GLU A 553 9.86 13.17 -6.14
CA GLU A 553 9.87 13.55 -7.56
C GLU A 553 9.51 12.35 -8.45
N GLU A 554 10.09 11.17 -8.20
CA GLU A 554 9.78 9.95 -8.95
C GLU A 554 8.29 9.57 -8.82
N GLN A 555 7.70 9.68 -7.62
CA GLN A 555 6.27 9.45 -7.44
C GLN A 555 5.37 10.50 -8.11
N ILE A 556 5.79 11.76 -8.16
CA ILE A 556 5.07 12.81 -8.91
C ILE A 556 5.11 12.52 -10.41
N GLU A 557 6.22 12.00 -10.92
CA GLU A 557 6.38 11.65 -12.33
C GLU A 557 5.52 10.44 -12.71
N LEU A 558 5.52 9.39 -11.88
CA LEU A 558 4.59 8.25 -12.01
C LEU A 558 3.13 8.69 -11.95
N GLY A 559 2.77 9.58 -11.03
CA GLY A 559 1.41 10.12 -10.92
C GLY A 559 0.96 10.89 -12.17
N LYS A 560 1.89 11.57 -12.88
CA LYS A 560 1.57 12.22 -14.17
C LYS A 560 1.32 11.20 -15.27
N GLU A 561 2.10 10.12 -15.33
CA GLU A 561 1.91 9.05 -16.31
C GLU A 561 0.57 8.33 -16.11
N GLU A 562 0.19 8.05 -14.86
CA GLU A 562 -1.12 7.49 -14.52
C GLU A 562 -2.28 8.41 -14.94
N LEU A 563 -2.12 9.71 -14.75
CA LEU A 563 -3.13 10.71 -15.12
C LEU A 563 -3.30 10.81 -16.65
N ASP A 564 -2.21 10.73 -17.40
CA ASP A 564 -2.21 10.65 -18.87
C ASP A 564 -2.88 9.35 -19.38
N LEU A 565 -2.64 8.22 -18.70
CA LEU A 565 -3.29 6.95 -19.01
C LEU A 565 -4.79 6.99 -18.74
N LEU A 566 -5.21 7.55 -17.60
CA LEU A 566 -6.63 7.75 -17.27
C LEU A 566 -7.33 8.68 -18.27
N GLN A 567 -6.65 9.73 -18.72
CA GLN A 567 -7.18 10.64 -19.72
C GLN A 567 -7.41 9.92 -21.07
N LYS A 568 -6.44 9.11 -21.53
CA LYS A 568 -6.59 8.26 -22.72
C LYS A 568 -7.70 7.21 -22.56
N HIS A 569 -7.84 6.62 -21.38
CA HIS A 569 -8.91 5.67 -21.10
C HIS A 569 -10.29 6.33 -21.17
N ASN A 570 -10.44 7.54 -20.62
CA ASN A 570 -11.67 8.32 -20.68
C ASN A 570 -12.02 8.71 -22.14
N GLU A 571 -11.02 9.10 -22.95
CA GLU A 571 -11.23 9.36 -24.39
C GLU A 571 -11.72 8.12 -25.14
N LEU A 572 -11.17 6.94 -24.85
CA LEU A 572 -11.63 5.66 -25.42
C LEU A 572 -13.06 5.32 -24.99
N LEU A 573 -13.39 5.54 -23.71
CA LEU A 573 -14.70 5.27 -23.16
C LEU A 573 -15.76 6.20 -23.77
N GLN A 574 -15.44 7.48 -23.93
CA GLN A 574 -16.30 8.45 -24.63
C GLN A 574 -16.50 8.09 -26.11
N ALA A 575 -15.45 7.63 -26.79
CA ALA A 575 -15.55 7.16 -28.17
C ALA A 575 -16.46 5.92 -28.29
N GLN A 576 -16.38 5.00 -27.33
CA GLN A 576 -17.23 3.81 -27.27
C GLN A 576 -18.70 4.18 -27.00
N VAL A 577 -18.97 5.03 -26.01
CA VAL A 577 -20.32 5.55 -25.70
C VAL A 577 -20.93 6.25 -26.92
N LYS A 578 -20.14 7.04 -27.66
CA LYS A 578 -20.60 7.70 -28.88
C LYS A 578 -21.01 6.68 -29.95
N LYS A 579 -20.21 5.62 -30.14
CA LYS A 579 -20.49 4.55 -31.11
C LYS A 579 -21.74 3.76 -30.73
N ASP A 580 -21.95 3.51 -29.45
CA ASP A 580 -23.14 2.80 -28.96
C ASP A 580 -24.40 3.68 -29.10
N ARG A 581 -24.30 4.99 -28.81
CA ARG A 581 -25.39 5.95 -29.11
C ARG A 581 -25.75 5.98 -30.60
N GLU A 582 -24.77 5.96 -31.50
CA GLU A 582 -25.03 5.90 -32.94
C GLU A 582 -25.70 4.57 -33.37
N ARG A 583 -25.35 3.45 -32.72
CA ARG A 583 -26.05 2.16 -32.95
C ARG A 583 -27.49 2.20 -32.47
N PHE A 584 -27.73 2.66 -31.24
CA PHE A 584 -29.07 2.78 -30.69
C PHE A 584 -29.93 3.73 -31.52
N SER A 585 -29.40 4.89 -31.93
CA SER A 585 -30.11 5.84 -32.80
C SER A 585 -30.59 5.19 -34.10
N LYS A 586 -29.73 4.41 -34.76
CA LYS A 586 -30.10 3.68 -36.00
C LYS A 586 -31.15 2.61 -35.74
N GLN A 587 -31.09 1.95 -34.59
CA GLN A 587 -32.07 0.94 -34.20
C GLN A 587 -33.42 1.57 -33.90
N THR A 588 -33.45 2.71 -33.20
CA THR A 588 -34.66 3.50 -32.95
C THR A 588 -35.26 4.04 -34.25
N GLU A 589 -34.45 4.52 -35.19
CA GLU A 589 -34.92 4.92 -36.52
C GLU A 589 -35.58 3.75 -37.27
N LYS A 590 -34.99 2.55 -37.21
CA LYS A 590 -35.56 1.34 -37.80
C LYS A 590 -36.91 0.98 -37.18
N TYR A 591 -37.02 0.97 -35.85
CA TYR A 591 -38.30 0.71 -35.18
C TYR A 591 -39.34 1.79 -35.48
N THR A 592 -38.91 3.04 -35.61
CA THR A 592 -39.81 4.14 -35.99
C THR A 592 -40.38 3.92 -37.39
N GLN A 593 -39.55 3.46 -38.35
CA GLN A 593 -40.00 3.09 -39.69
C GLN A 593 -40.98 1.91 -39.67
N GLU A 594 -40.67 0.84 -38.93
CA GLU A 594 -41.55 -0.33 -38.80
C GLU A 594 -42.92 0.05 -38.20
N ILE A 595 -42.93 0.93 -37.18
CA ILE A 595 -44.18 1.47 -36.60
C ILE A 595 -44.94 2.32 -37.64
N GLN A 596 -44.23 3.08 -38.47
CA GLN A 596 -44.85 3.89 -39.52
C GLN A 596 -45.50 3.02 -40.59
N GLU A 597 -44.81 1.97 -41.05
CA GLU A 597 -45.34 0.98 -41.99
C GLU A 597 -46.57 0.25 -41.41
N LEU A 598 -46.53 -0.13 -40.13
CA LEU A 598 -47.67 -0.73 -39.44
C LEU A 598 -48.86 0.23 -39.36
N ASN A 599 -48.63 1.51 -39.08
CA ASN A 599 -49.69 2.53 -39.05
C ASN A 599 -50.31 2.76 -40.43
N GLU A 600 -49.51 2.76 -41.50
CA GLU A 600 -50.03 2.83 -42.88
C GLU A 600 -50.89 1.60 -43.22
N LEU A 601 -50.50 0.42 -42.74
CA LEU A 601 -51.24 -0.83 -42.92
C LEU A 601 -52.58 -0.81 -42.18
N ILE A 602 -52.59 -0.27 -40.95
CA ILE A 602 -53.82 -0.05 -40.17
C ILE A 602 -54.74 0.94 -40.88
N GLN A 603 -54.22 2.05 -41.43
CA GLN A 603 -55.02 3.01 -42.19
C GLN A 603 -55.61 2.39 -43.46
N MET A 604 -54.85 1.56 -44.19
CA MET A 604 -55.38 0.81 -45.33
C MET A 604 -56.48 -0.17 -44.91
N MET A 605 -56.31 -0.89 -43.80
CA MET A 605 -57.35 -1.77 -43.29
C MET A 605 -58.61 -1.02 -42.86
N GLN A 606 -58.47 0.14 -42.20
CA GLN A 606 -59.60 0.99 -41.84
C GLN A 606 -60.32 1.55 -43.06
N ALA A 607 -59.59 1.93 -44.12
CA ALA A 607 -60.19 2.36 -45.38
C ALA A 607 -60.95 1.22 -46.07
N ILE A 608 -60.43 -0.01 -46.02
CA ILE A 608 -61.14 -1.20 -46.52
C ILE A 608 -62.40 -1.49 -45.68
N GLU A 609 -62.34 -1.34 -44.35
CA GLU A 609 -63.52 -1.46 -43.48
C GLU A 609 -64.57 -0.39 -43.79
N GLU A 610 -64.19 0.87 -44.04
CA GLU A 610 -65.11 1.93 -44.44
C GLU A 610 -65.72 1.66 -45.83
N GLU A 611 -64.94 1.20 -46.80
CA GLU A 611 -65.41 0.83 -48.14
C GLU A 611 -66.34 -0.41 -48.10
N GLN A 612 -66.07 -1.36 -47.20
CA GLN A 612 -66.96 -2.50 -46.94
C GLN A 612 -68.24 -2.09 -46.22
N LEU A 613 -68.19 -1.14 -45.28
CA LEU A 613 -69.38 -0.57 -44.64
C LEU A 613 -70.26 0.20 -45.64
N GLU A 614 -69.65 0.89 -46.61
CA GLU A 614 -70.39 1.50 -47.73
C GLU A 614 -71.02 0.46 -48.67
N LEU A 615 -70.31 -0.65 -48.95
CA LEU A 615 -70.85 -1.77 -49.74
C LEU A 615 -71.96 -2.54 -48.99
N GLU A 616 -71.85 -2.72 -47.68
CA GLU A 616 -72.90 -3.31 -46.84
C GLU A 616 -74.12 -2.37 -46.73
N ALA A 617 -73.91 -1.05 -46.69
CA ALA A 617 -74.99 -0.07 -46.75
C ALA A 617 -75.69 -0.03 -48.13
N GLN A 618 -74.96 -0.29 -49.22
CA GLN A 618 -75.54 -0.44 -50.56
C GLN A 618 -76.29 -1.79 -50.72
N ALA A 619 -75.75 -2.88 -50.16
CA ALA A 619 -76.38 -4.21 -50.14
C ALA A 619 -77.62 -4.28 -49.24
N ALA A 620 -77.75 -3.41 -48.24
CA ALA A 620 -78.96 -3.29 -47.42
C ALA A 620 -80.16 -2.66 -48.16
N SER A 621 -80.01 -2.25 -49.42
CA SER A 621 -81.09 -1.71 -50.26
C SER A 621 -81.66 -2.69 -51.30
N GLU A 622 -81.06 -3.88 -51.48
CA GLU A 622 -81.60 -4.92 -52.35
C GLU A 622 -81.75 -6.26 -51.63
N ASP A 623 -82.97 -6.80 -51.74
CA ASP A 623 -83.52 -7.85 -50.92
C ASP A 623 -82.94 -9.24 -51.23
N ALA A 624 -82.73 -10.00 -50.14
CA ALA A 624 -82.70 -11.45 -50.02
C ALA A 624 -81.80 -12.28 -50.98
N GLY A 625 -80.59 -12.60 -50.50
CA GLY A 625 -79.97 -13.89 -50.82
C GLY A 625 -78.46 -13.99 -50.63
N SER A 626 -77.99 -14.24 -49.40
CA SER A 626 -76.83 -15.09 -49.10
C SER A 626 -76.53 -15.09 -47.58
N GLU A 627 -77.24 -15.92 -46.82
CA GLU A 627 -76.94 -16.14 -45.39
C GLU A 627 -75.55 -16.75 -45.18
N GLN A 628 -75.00 -17.41 -46.19
CA GLN A 628 -73.67 -18.02 -46.15
C GLN A 628 -72.54 -17.00 -46.36
N ALA A 629 -72.73 -16.00 -47.22
CA ALA A 629 -71.81 -14.86 -47.30
C ALA A 629 -71.88 -14.03 -46.02
N GLN A 630 -73.07 -13.79 -45.46
CA GLN A 630 -73.20 -13.10 -44.17
C GLN A 630 -72.59 -13.90 -43.00
N SER A 631 -72.67 -15.22 -43.00
CA SER A 631 -72.03 -16.07 -41.99
C SER A 631 -70.50 -16.07 -42.12
N ASN A 632 -69.97 -16.14 -43.35
CA ASN A 632 -68.53 -16.05 -43.60
C ASN A 632 -67.98 -14.66 -43.24
N ILE A 633 -68.70 -13.59 -43.61
CA ILE A 633 -68.35 -12.21 -43.24
C ILE A 633 -68.42 -12.02 -41.72
N ARG A 634 -69.38 -12.63 -41.01
CA ARG A 634 -69.43 -12.59 -39.53
C ARG A 634 -68.28 -13.36 -38.89
N ARG A 635 -67.86 -14.49 -39.48
CA ARG A 635 -66.74 -15.30 -38.99
C ARG A 635 -65.41 -14.59 -39.24
N GLU A 636 -65.20 -14.03 -40.44
CA GLU A 636 -64.06 -13.16 -40.75
C GLU A 636 -64.06 -11.90 -39.88
N ASN A 637 -65.21 -11.29 -39.61
CA ASN A 637 -65.30 -10.16 -38.67
C ASN A 637 -64.92 -10.55 -37.24
N MET A 638 -65.29 -11.76 -36.78
CA MET A 638 -64.85 -12.23 -35.47
C MET A 638 -63.34 -12.50 -35.44
N ASP A 639 -62.78 -13.10 -36.49
CA ASP A 639 -61.34 -13.35 -36.58
C ASP A 639 -60.55 -12.04 -36.72
N LEU A 640 -61.04 -11.06 -37.48
CA LEU A 640 -60.45 -9.73 -37.58
C LEU A 640 -60.55 -8.97 -36.26
N LYS A 641 -61.69 -9.01 -35.57
CA LYS A 641 -61.82 -8.43 -34.22
C LYS A 641 -60.89 -9.09 -33.20
N LYS A 642 -60.68 -10.40 -33.31
CA LYS A 642 -59.73 -11.13 -32.47
C LYS A 642 -58.31 -10.71 -32.77
N ARG A 643 -57.90 -10.67 -34.04
CA ARG A 643 -56.57 -10.17 -34.46
C ARG A 643 -56.34 -8.72 -34.06
N LEU A 644 -57.35 -7.85 -34.16
CA LEU A 644 -57.30 -6.45 -33.73
C LEU A 644 -57.15 -6.35 -32.19
N HIS A 645 -57.81 -7.25 -31.45
CA HIS A 645 -57.65 -7.32 -30.00
C HIS A 645 -56.25 -7.80 -29.61
N ASP A 646 -55.74 -8.83 -30.27
CA ASP A 646 -54.41 -9.38 -30.04
C ASP A 646 -53.31 -8.34 -30.38
N THR A 647 -53.43 -7.62 -31.50
CA THR A 647 -52.49 -6.51 -31.84
C THR A 647 -52.60 -5.32 -30.88
N ARG A 648 -53.79 -4.99 -30.36
CA ARG A 648 -53.92 -3.98 -29.30
C ARG A 648 -53.27 -4.41 -27.99
N MET A 649 -53.35 -5.70 -27.65
CA MET A 649 -52.64 -6.26 -26.49
C MET A 649 -51.12 -6.20 -26.68
N GLU A 650 -50.61 -6.54 -27.87
CA GLU A 650 -49.18 -6.42 -28.19
C GLU A 650 -48.70 -4.97 -28.12
N LEU A 651 -49.46 -4.01 -28.69
CA LEU A 651 -49.13 -2.59 -28.57
C LEU A 651 -49.12 -2.11 -27.11
N SER A 652 -50.08 -2.54 -26.30
CA SER A 652 -50.11 -2.21 -24.87
C SER A 652 -48.93 -2.79 -24.10
N LEU A 653 -48.43 -3.97 -24.48
CA LEU A 653 -47.22 -4.57 -23.91
C LEU A 653 -45.97 -3.78 -24.32
N ILE A 654 -45.86 -3.41 -25.60
CA ILE A 654 -44.74 -2.60 -26.12
C ILE A 654 -44.71 -1.22 -25.45
N GLU A 655 -45.87 -0.58 -25.25
CA GLU A 655 -45.96 0.69 -24.51
C GLU A 655 -45.53 0.55 -23.04
N ALA A 656 -45.87 -0.56 -22.38
CA ALA A 656 -45.44 -0.84 -21.02
C ALA A 656 -43.92 -1.11 -20.93
N GLU A 657 -43.35 -1.85 -21.88
CA GLU A 657 -41.90 -2.09 -21.97
C GLU A 657 -41.13 -0.79 -22.24
N LYS A 658 -41.67 0.07 -23.11
CA LYS A 658 -41.09 1.40 -23.36
C LYS A 658 -41.09 2.26 -22.10
N GLN A 659 -42.20 2.28 -21.35
CA GLN A 659 -42.28 3.02 -20.09
C GLN A 659 -41.27 2.51 -19.06
N LEU A 660 -41.09 1.18 -18.96
CA LEU A 660 -40.07 0.58 -18.09
C LEU A 660 -38.65 1.01 -18.48
N LEU A 661 -38.34 1.04 -19.77
CA LEU A 661 -37.03 1.50 -20.28
C LEU A 661 -36.78 2.98 -19.99
N ASP A 662 -37.81 3.83 -20.15
CA ASP A 662 -37.72 5.25 -19.83
C ASP A 662 -37.49 5.47 -18.31
N ASP A 663 -38.16 4.69 -17.46
CA ASP A 663 -37.97 4.73 -16.00
C ASP A 663 -36.55 4.25 -15.59
N GLN A 664 -36.02 3.21 -16.25
CA GLN A 664 -34.64 2.73 -16.03
C GLN A 664 -33.60 3.76 -16.49
N LEU A 665 -33.83 4.43 -17.61
CA LEU A 665 -32.96 5.52 -18.09
C LEU A 665 -32.94 6.71 -17.14
N ALA A 666 -34.08 7.05 -16.52
CA ALA A 666 -34.18 8.11 -15.53
C ALA A 666 -33.36 7.79 -14.27
N LEU A 667 -33.44 6.55 -13.77
CA LEU A 667 -32.63 6.08 -12.63
C LEU A 667 -31.12 6.12 -12.92
N LEU A 668 -30.71 5.67 -14.11
CA LEU A 668 -29.30 5.72 -14.52
C LEU A 668 -28.78 7.16 -14.64
N GLN A 669 -29.63 8.11 -15.05
CA GLN A 669 -29.26 9.52 -15.07
C GLN A 669 -29.06 10.08 -13.66
N GLU A 670 -29.92 9.69 -12.72
CA GLU A 670 -29.81 10.08 -11.31
C GLU A 670 -28.52 9.53 -10.67
N ASP A 671 -28.16 8.26 -10.95
CA ASP A 671 -26.91 7.65 -10.48
C ASP A 671 -25.66 8.37 -11.06
N VAL A 672 -25.69 8.74 -12.34
CA VAL A 672 -24.60 9.48 -12.99
C VAL A 672 -24.45 10.89 -12.40
N GLU A 673 -25.57 11.57 -12.10
CA GLU A 673 -25.53 12.88 -11.45
C GLU A 673 -25.03 12.79 -10.01
N PHE A 674 -25.42 11.74 -9.28
CA PHE A 674 -24.93 11.47 -7.92
C PHE A 674 -23.41 11.24 -7.91
N GLU A 675 -22.90 10.36 -8.77
CA GLU A 675 -21.45 10.12 -8.88
C GLU A 675 -20.68 11.40 -9.25
N LYS A 676 -21.23 12.21 -10.16
CA LYS A 676 -20.61 13.46 -10.55
C LYS A 676 -20.53 14.42 -9.36
N HIS A 677 -21.58 14.51 -8.56
CA HIS A 677 -21.61 15.36 -7.38
C HIS A 677 -20.61 14.88 -6.31
N GLN A 678 -20.48 13.57 -6.13
CA GLN A 678 -19.48 12.98 -5.22
C GLN A 678 -18.05 13.29 -5.66
N ARG A 679 -17.72 13.12 -6.95
CA ARG A 679 -16.40 13.46 -7.49
C ARG A 679 -16.06 14.94 -7.36
N GLU A 680 -17.05 15.83 -7.53
CA GLU A 680 -16.85 17.26 -7.31
C GLU A 680 -16.56 17.60 -5.84
N GLN A 681 -17.20 16.89 -4.90
CA GLN A 681 -16.95 17.03 -3.47
C GLN A 681 -15.55 16.54 -3.08
N ASP A 682 -15.13 15.36 -3.56
CA ASP A 682 -13.80 14.81 -3.30
C ASP A 682 -12.71 15.75 -3.85
N ARG A 683 -12.91 16.28 -5.06
CA ARG A 683 -11.99 17.26 -5.68
C ARG A 683 -11.89 18.55 -4.88
N ALA A 684 -12.99 19.01 -4.27
CA ALA A 684 -12.99 20.19 -3.42
C ALA A 684 -12.23 19.96 -2.10
N GLU A 685 -12.28 18.76 -1.54
CA GLU A 685 -11.50 18.38 -0.37
C GLU A 685 -10.00 18.26 -0.68
N GLU A 686 -9.65 17.64 -1.81
CA GLU A 686 -8.26 17.57 -2.29
C GLU A 686 -7.65 18.97 -2.47
N LEU A 687 -8.41 19.91 -3.05
CA LEU A 687 -8.02 21.33 -3.18
C LEU A 687 -7.75 22.00 -1.83
N LYS A 688 -8.52 21.67 -0.78
CA LYS A 688 -8.27 22.18 0.58
C LYS A 688 -6.97 21.65 1.13
N TYR A 689 -6.72 20.34 1.02
CA TYR A 689 -5.46 19.73 1.48
C TYR A 689 -4.25 20.31 0.76
N ARG A 690 -4.33 20.46 -0.56
CA ARG A 690 -3.26 21.06 -1.37
C ARG A 690 -2.95 22.50 -0.96
N LYS A 691 -3.98 23.28 -0.61
CA LYS A 691 -3.79 24.65 -0.12
C LYS A 691 -3.04 24.69 1.22
N VAL A 692 -3.41 23.82 2.17
CA VAL A 692 -2.71 23.70 3.46
C VAL A 692 -1.25 23.29 3.27
N LEU A 693 -0.99 22.34 2.37
CA LEU A 693 0.37 21.88 2.07
C LEU A 693 1.23 23.03 1.50
N ASN A 694 0.68 23.80 0.56
CA ASN A 694 1.38 24.95 -0.02
C ASN A 694 1.68 26.04 1.03
N GLU A 695 0.75 26.32 1.94
CA GLU A 695 0.98 27.27 3.05
C GLU A 695 2.10 26.78 3.99
N GLN A 696 2.20 25.48 4.26
CA GLN A 696 3.29 24.90 5.05
C GLN A 696 4.64 24.99 4.33
N ILE A 697 4.67 24.72 3.03
CA ILE A 697 5.89 24.86 2.20
C ILE A 697 6.39 26.31 2.22
N GLU A 698 5.49 27.29 2.06
CA GLU A 698 5.84 28.71 2.08
C GLU A 698 6.43 29.13 3.44
N GLN A 699 5.85 28.66 4.55
CA GLN A 699 6.39 28.89 5.89
C GLN A 699 7.78 28.31 6.10
N LEU A 700 8.05 27.12 5.55
CA LEU A 700 9.37 26.48 5.61
C LEU A 700 10.40 27.26 4.78
N GLN A 701 10.04 27.71 3.59
CA GLN A 701 10.91 28.54 2.76
C GLN A 701 11.27 29.88 3.44
N ASP A 702 10.31 30.51 4.12
CA ASP A 702 10.55 31.75 4.88
C ASP A 702 11.44 31.53 6.12
N ARG A 703 11.36 30.36 6.75
CA ARG A 703 12.28 29.98 7.84
C ARG A 703 13.69 29.76 7.30
N LEU A 704 13.82 29.09 6.16
CA LEU A 704 15.11 28.85 5.50
C LEU A 704 15.79 30.17 5.12
N LYS A 705 15.07 31.09 4.46
CA LYS A 705 15.60 32.42 4.10
C LYS A 705 16.10 33.20 5.32
N ARG A 706 15.39 33.11 6.46
CA ARG A 706 15.81 33.76 7.72
C ARG A 706 17.08 33.12 8.29
N ALA A 707 17.19 31.80 8.25
CA ALA A 707 18.39 31.09 8.69
C ALA A 707 19.60 31.45 7.81
N GLU A 708 19.43 31.49 6.49
CA GLU A 708 20.46 31.90 5.53
C GLU A 708 20.93 33.33 5.78
N ALA A 709 20.01 34.27 5.99
CA ALA A 709 20.35 35.66 6.31
C ALA A 709 21.13 35.77 7.63
N SER A 710 20.74 35.03 8.67
CA SER A 710 21.44 34.98 9.95
C SER A 710 22.87 34.42 9.78
N ARG A 711 23.03 33.35 9.00
CA ARG A 711 24.33 32.74 8.72
C ARG A 711 25.25 33.67 7.94
N LEU A 712 24.72 34.41 6.96
CA LEU A 712 25.47 35.41 6.21
C LEU A 712 25.98 36.54 7.11
N GLN A 713 25.15 36.99 8.06
CA GLN A 713 25.52 37.99 9.05
C GLN A 713 26.65 37.48 9.97
N GLU A 714 26.57 36.22 10.40
CA GLU A 714 27.59 35.60 11.25
C GLU A 714 28.94 35.43 10.51
N ILE A 715 28.91 34.98 9.25
CA ILE A 715 30.11 34.93 8.39
C ILE A 715 30.75 36.31 8.27
N THR A 716 29.93 37.34 8.04
CA THR A 716 30.41 38.73 7.96
C THR A 716 31.07 39.18 9.27
N ASN A 717 30.50 38.80 10.42
CA ASN A 717 31.07 39.11 11.73
C ASN A 717 32.42 38.39 11.96
N LEU A 718 32.52 37.12 11.58
CA LEU A 718 33.77 36.35 11.67
C LEU A 718 34.86 36.92 10.77
N GLU A 719 34.50 37.36 9.56
CA GLU A 719 35.43 38.00 8.62
C GLU A 719 35.95 39.33 9.19
N ASN A 720 35.08 40.14 9.78
CA ASN A 720 35.47 41.36 10.49
C ASN A 720 36.40 41.07 11.68
N LEU A 721 36.12 40.02 12.46
CA LEU A 721 36.97 39.62 13.58
C LEU A 721 38.35 39.15 13.10
N LYS A 722 38.40 38.37 12.02
CA LYS A 722 39.64 37.94 11.36
C LYS A 722 40.46 39.14 10.89
N GLN A 723 39.84 40.14 10.27
CA GLN A 723 40.55 41.35 9.84
C GLN A 723 41.12 42.13 11.03
N ARG A 724 40.36 42.28 12.12
CA ARG A 724 40.82 42.95 13.35
C ARG A 724 42.00 42.22 14.00
N THR A 725 41.86 40.92 14.21
CA THR A 725 42.93 40.10 14.82
C THR A 725 44.19 40.09 13.95
N PHE A 726 44.06 40.02 12.63
CA PHE A 726 45.19 40.14 11.72
C PHE A 726 45.88 41.51 11.84
N HIS A 727 45.10 42.59 11.92
CA HIS A 727 45.63 43.94 12.12
C HIS A 727 46.38 44.08 13.46
N ASP A 728 45.82 43.55 14.55
CA ASP A 728 46.43 43.58 15.87
C ASP A 728 47.74 42.79 15.90
N LEU A 729 47.78 41.60 15.30
CA LEU A 729 49.00 40.81 15.15
C LEU A 729 50.05 41.53 14.31
N GLN A 730 49.65 42.21 13.24
CA GLN A 730 50.55 43.01 12.42
C GLN A 730 51.14 44.19 13.21
N GLN A 731 50.34 44.87 14.03
CA GLN A 731 50.83 45.92 14.92
C GLN A 731 51.78 45.39 16.00
N GLN A 732 51.52 44.19 16.54
CA GLN A 732 52.43 43.53 17.49
C GLN A 732 53.76 43.14 16.83
N LEU A 733 53.75 42.70 15.57
CA LEU A 733 54.96 42.36 14.83
C LEU A 733 55.84 43.58 14.50
N ILE A 734 55.22 44.74 14.29
CA ILE A 734 55.92 46.01 14.00
C ILE A 734 56.61 46.58 15.25
N LYS A 735 56.04 46.36 16.44
CA LYS A 735 56.61 46.78 17.73
C LYS A 735 57.73 45.85 18.15
#